data_AF-A0A9W5YHY6-F1
#
_entry.id   AF-A0A9W5YHY6-F1
#
_cell.length_a   1.000
_cell.length_b   1.000
_cell.length_c   1.000
_cell.angle_alpha   90.00
_cell.angle_beta   90.00
_cell.angle_gamma   90.00
#
_symmetry.space_group_name_H-M   'P 1'
#
loop_
_entity.id
_entity.type
_entity.pdbx_description
1 polymer ?
#
loop_
_entity_poly.entity_id
_entity_poly.type
_entity_poly.pdbx_seq_one_letter_code
_entity_poly.pdbx_strand_id
1 'polypeptide(L)'
;MSNKFRSLQRKKNARSIVSEDPWKVDTPFGPPRIPRFPKRSMRRLRSTLQKLSPSARAEKEILRQKNRYKIPLTERNVDALVTEQLFTDACAGPSGLVTAKTLLHSFPEGTFIPSIFEKNGRIGGLWPTAIDHGAERRLNPWIRTNLSRFTVAFSDLAWESVVAEAELSMFPQARQVGQYLEKYTNLYIPKGVLRLGKEVVRTVRETDGLRARWTVQWTSRSIDANGIECNGPEMESEEFDYLVVTSGYFAKAHFPDIPGLAGVADRVVHSSEVQTIDDVQQLLERTGSSGGKLVVIGGSMSGVEAASTVALHLSTMDFKPPVSQSGRDYEVHHISSRPFWTIPTHLPHDGFQDNTKAQNMQFLPLDLVFYDLARRPPGPVEYGLGPLSTERIHKTNAYFRSLLGAEYAKIGSFGISSTESEDPQPSWIGIGDDYAEYVRSGFIKPTIGRVSNINSASTLTVTLPDGSQETISDITAIITATGYTPFSSLSFLPPTVLSTLEYSTNDPFIPLILDGKGTSHAEIPDLGFVGFYRGPYWGAMEMQARSLASTWAKDLSFTGPYFTNEELTQKTNERDLLRTLRTTNLPRSQFPMGDYVGLMETLARDLNIPRAPIPTSTSNHHHHQSNATHNDNYNHGPVLPSRYIPTPFLTPTPSDRLSTLIARESTNTLNSLQRTITPSPTNYNLGMGMAIFRALHGQWTYTRTVIHILPSPSPSPASLPTPTRSSQISQVSGTATFHPRRTSSIWYEKEYVYEEVPNNNDTHNNNHHTDTDTTDDDNDIKARPKRYIYRLTEGTWSKKNGQILIWNVDIDPFHAGKFSHGMFVGLAEQIPPPAPGSDNDVDGDGYGDESRYVVRAAAGAIPMDREKERDPKYEYVFQMEGVSVLEWECVVRENVVEGSSVEGGEGGKVGGGLVTRTVYRR
;
A
#
# COMPACT_ATOMS: atom_id res chain seq x y z
N MET A 1 68.91 -56.89 -8.09
CA MET A 1 70.21 -56.44 -8.62
C MET A 1 69.99 -55.08 -9.31
N SER A 2 70.97 -54.17 -9.15
CA SER A 2 71.11 -52.77 -9.61
C SER A 2 70.26 -52.34 -10.83
N ASN A 3 69.76 -51.10 -10.97
CA ASN A 3 70.47 -49.83 -10.77
C ASN A 3 69.54 -48.61 -10.56
N LYS A 4 70.10 -47.61 -9.86
CA LYS A 4 69.62 -46.25 -9.62
C LYS A 4 69.36 -45.47 -10.92
N PHE A 5 68.43 -44.50 -10.90
CA PHE A 5 68.71 -43.12 -11.35
C PHE A 5 67.74 -42.12 -10.71
N ARG A 6 68.29 -41.02 -10.19
CA ARG A 6 67.61 -39.80 -9.72
C ARG A 6 67.22 -38.94 -10.92
N SER A 7 66.07 -38.26 -10.88
CA SER A 7 65.91 -36.94 -11.51
C SER A 7 64.76 -36.10 -10.93
N LEU A 8 65.13 -34.87 -10.55
CA LEU A 8 64.46 -33.57 -10.72
C LEU A 8 62.98 -33.37 -10.32
N GLN A 9 62.80 -32.48 -9.33
CA GLN A 9 61.57 -31.74 -9.06
C GLN A 9 61.04 -31.03 -10.31
N ARG A 10 59.76 -31.22 -10.63
CA ARG A 10 58.97 -30.31 -11.47
C ARG A 10 57.48 -30.36 -11.11
N LYS A 11 56.95 -29.18 -10.77
CA LYS A 11 55.56 -28.68 -10.88
C LYS A 11 54.42 -29.71 -10.73
N LYS A 12 53.71 -29.66 -9.60
CA LYS A 12 52.33 -30.17 -9.53
C LYS A 12 51.38 -29.14 -10.12
N ASN A 13 50.76 -29.51 -11.24
CA ASN A 13 49.61 -28.82 -11.82
C ASN A 13 48.42 -28.90 -10.86
N ALA A 14 47.78 -27.75 -10.66
CA ALA A 14 46.48 -27.61 -10.03
C ALA A 14 45.40 -28.25 -10.91
N ARG A 15 44.50 -29.03 -10.29
CA ARG A 15 43.21 -29.38 -10.89
C ARG A 15 42.22 -28.27 -10.55
N SER A 16 41.64 -27.73 -11.62
CA SER A 16 40.57 -26.73 -11.68
C SER A 16 39.40 -27.10 -10.78
N ILE A 17 39.11 -26.20 -9.84
CA ILE A 17 37.80 -26.04 -9.21
C ILE A 17 37.12 -24.91 -10.00
N VAL A 18 36.01 -25.24 -10.65
CA VAL A 18 35.10 -24.27 -11.27
C VAL A 18 34.69 -23.28 -10.18
N SER A 19 35.08 -22.03 -10.39
CA SER A 19 34.82 -20.89 -9.51
C SER A 19 33.32 -20.66 -9.42
N GLU A 20 32.76 -20.71 -8.21
CA GLU A 20 31.57 -19.91 -7.89
C GLU A 20 31.96 -18.43 -8.06
N ASP A 21 31.17 -17.70 -8.82
CA ASP A 21 31.38 -16.29 -9.13
C ASP A 21 30.83 -15.45 -7.96
N PRO A 22 31.65 -14.65 -7.25
CA PRO A 22 31.25 -13.98 -6.01
C PRO A 22 30.45 -12.67 -6.20
N TRP A 23 29.91 -12.40 -7.39
CA TRP A 23 29.26 -11.12 -7.73
C TRP A 23 27.73 -11.14 -7.82
N LYS A 24 27.06 -12.15 -7.28
CA LYS A 24 25.61 -12.11 -7.02
C LYS A 24 25.36 -12.15 -5.51
N VAL A 25 24.78 -11.09 -4.94
CA VAL A 25 24.45 -11.04 -3.51
C VAL A 25 22.99 -10.61 -3.27
N ASP A 26 22.29 -11.45 -2.51
CA ASP A 26 20.84 -11.69 -2.46
C ASP A 26 20.01 -10.76 -1.55
N THR A 27 20.38 -9.49 -1.36
CA THR A 27 19.72 -8.63 -0.34
C THR A 27 19.25 -7.26 -0.86
N PRO A 28 17.97 -7.12 -1.25
CA PRO A 28 17.40 -5.85 -1.69
C PRO A 28 16.87 -4.92 -0.58
N PHE A 29 16.87 -5.35 0.70
CA PHE A 29 16.25 -4.61 1.82
C PHE A 29 17.04 -4.67 3.15
N GLY A 30 18.37 -4.63 3.14
CA GLY A 30 19.20 -4.65 4.36
C GLY A 30 19.99 -3.34 4.58
N PRO A 31 20.32 -2.97 5.83
CA PRO A 31 21.27 -1.88 6.09
C PRO A 31 22.70 -2.25 5.66
N PRO A 32 23.58 -1.27 5.36
CA PRO A 32 24.96 -1.51 4.96
C PRO A 32 25.75 -2.23 6.07
N ARG A 33 26.57 -3.24 5.72
CA ARG A 33 27.32 -4.07 6.68
C ARG A 33 28.82 -3.75 6.72
N ILE A 34 29.35 -3.66 7.95
CA ILE A 34 30.77 -3.59 8.34
C ILE A 34 31.33 -5.03 8.49
N PRO A 35 32.61 -5.34 8.13
CA PRO A 35 33.06 -6.72 7.92
C PRO A 35 33.69 -7.37 9.16
N ARG A 36 33.33 -8.64 9.47
CA ARG A 36 34.14 -9.53 10.33
C ARG A 36 34.09 -11.02 9.94
N PHE A 37 35.22 -11.68 10.24
CA PHE A 37 35.76 -12.96 9.75
C PHE A 37 35.15 -14.26 10.35
N PRO A 38 35.37 -15.45 9.72
CA PRO A 38 34.57 -16.67 9.93
C PRO A 38 35.27 -17.75 10.79
N LYS A 39 34.48 -18.69 11.36
CA LYS A 39 34.96 -20.00 11.84
C LYS A 39 34.01 -21.17 11.47
N ARG A 40 34.65 -22.24 10.98
CA ARG A 40 34.27 -23.63 10.60
C ARG A 40 33.79 -24.48 11.81
N SER A 41 33.09 -25.65 11.77
CA SER A 41 32.59 -26.60 10.74
C SER A 41 31.89 -27.86 11.34
N MET A 42 31.17 -28.66 10.49
CA MET A 42 30.91 -30.14 10.50
C MET A 42 29.91 -30.77 11.52
N ARG A 43 29.12 -31.85 11.28
CA ARG A 43 28.67 -32.72 10.14
C ARG A 43 27.56 -33.72 10.62
N ARG A 44 26.53 -33.96 9.78
CA ARG A 44 25.76 -35.20 9.43
C ARG A 44 25.20 -36.19 10.50
N LEU A 45 23.93 -36.60 10.30
CA LEU A 45 23.52 -37.97 9.87
C LEU A 45 22.02 -38.08 9.48
N ARG A 46 21.71 -39.04 8.59
CA ARG A 46 20.42 -39.26 7.87
C ARG A 46 19.81 -40.63 8.22
N SER A 47 18.52 -40.77 7.88
CA SER A 47 17.64 -41.96 7.80
C SER A 47 16.94 -42.34 9.12
N THR A 48 15.67 -42.78 9.17
CA THR A 48 15.04 -43.82 8.31
C THR A 48 13.49 -43.84 8.42
N LEU A 49 12.81 -44.02 7.26
CA LEU A 49 11.56 -44.73 6.92
C LEU A 49 10.12 -44.33 7.38
N GLN A 50 9.27 -44.25 6.35
CA GLN A 50 7.79 -44.36 6.29
C GLN A 50 7.28 -45.79 6.57
N LYS A 51 6.03 -45.92 7.07
CA LYS A 51 4.99 -46.90 6.65
C LYS A 51 3.67 -46.68 7.42
N LEU A 52 2.57 -46.41 6.70
CA LEU A 52 1.19 -46.38 7.24
C LEU A 52 0.51 -47.75 7.04
N SER A 53 -0.31 -48.16 8.00
CA SER A 53 -0.84 -49.52 8.17
C SER A 53 -2.18 -49.79 7.42
N PRO A 54 -2.56 -51.07 7.23
CA PRO A 54 -3.75 -51.49 6.46
C PRO A 54 -5.11 -51.06 7.03
N SER A 55 -5.20 -50.67 8.30
CA SER A 55 -6.45 -50.19 8.93
C SER A 55 -6.94 -48.86 8.34
N ALA A 56 -6.04 -48.00 7.88
CA ALA A 56 -6.37 -46.72 7.24
C ALA A 56 -7.04 -46.88 5.86
N ARG A 57 -6.95 -48.07 5.24
CA ARG A 57 -7.62 -48.35 3.96
C ARG A 57 -9.07 -48.79 4.13
N ALA A 58 -9.40 -49.47 5.23
CA ALA A 58 -10.76 -49.95 5.48
C ALA A 58 -11.72 -48.82 5.89
N GLU A 59 -11.23 -47.81 6.61
CA GLU A 59 -12.01 -46.64 7.02
C GLU A 59 -12.40 -45.74 5.84
N LYS A 60 -11.51 -45.62 4.84
CA LYS A 60 -11.75 -44.87 3.60
C LYS A 60 -12.87 -45.45 2.74
N GLU A 61 -13.02 -46.78 2.71
CA GLU A 61 -14.04 -47.45 1.90
C GLU A 61 -15.44 -47.38 2.55
N ILE A 62 -15.52 -47.34 3.89
CA ILE A 62 -16.78 -47.17 4.64
C ILE A 62 -17.32 -45.74 4.50
N LEU A 63 -16.43 -44.73 4.49
CA LEU A 63 -16.80 -43.33 4.24
C LEU A 63 -17.33 -43.11 2.80
N ARG A 64 -16.84 -43.91 1.83
CA ARG A 64 -17.35 -43.91 0.45
C ARG A 64 -18.76 -44.46 0.33
N GLN A 65 -19.13 -45.47 1.11
CA GLN A 65 -20.46 -46.08 1.04
C GLN A 65 -21.54 -45.28 1.77
N LYS A 66 -21.20 -44.55 2.85
CA LYS A 66 -22.16 -43.74 3.63
C LYS A 66 -22.57 -42.40 3.00
N ASN A 67 -21.88 -41.94 1.95
CA ASN A 67 -22.15 -40.65 1.28
C ASN A 67 -23.15 -40.73 0.11
N ARG A 68 -23.99 -41.77 0.03
CA ARG A 68 -24.84 -42.01 -1.16
C ARG A 68 -26.15 -41.22 -1.28
N TYR A 69 -26.47 -40.30 -0.37
CA TYR A 69 -27.65 -39.43 -0.51
C TYR A 69 -27.40 -38.01 0.04
N LYS A 70 -26.63 -37.22 -0.71
CA LYS A 70 -26.76 -35.76 -0.78
C LYS A 70 -26.62 -35.43 -2.26
N ILE A 71 -27.58 -34.71 -2.84
CA ILE A 71 -27.50 -34.25 -4.23
C ILE A 71 -26.19 -33.46 -4.36
N PRO A 72 -25.20 -33.92 -5.13
CA PRO A 72 -23.98 -33.16 -5.35
C PRO A 72 -24.30 -31.95 -6.22
N LEU A 73 -23.75 -30.79 -5.87
CA LEU A 73 -23.72 -29.67 -6.80
C LEU A 73 -22.88 -30.10 -8.01
N THR A 74 -23.52 -30.13 -9.17
CA THR A 74 -22.85 -30.28 -10.46
C THR A 74 -22.08 -29.02 -10.81
N GLU A 75 -21.03 -29.14 -11.62
CA GLU A 75 -20.23 -28.07 -12.24
C GLU A 75 -21.07 -26.84 -12.60
N ARG A 76 -22.29 -27.08 -13.13
CA ARG A 76 -23.31 -26.08 -13.49
C ARG A 76 -23.74 -25.08 -12.41
N ASN A 77 -23.77 -25.45 -11.12
CA ASN A 77 -24.21 -24.55 -10.04
C ASN A 77 -23.05 -23.72 -9.50
N VAL A 78 -21.83 -24.27 -9.53
CA VAL A 78 -20.60 -23.50 -9.32
C VAL A 78 -20.46 -22.53 -10.47
N ASP A 79 -20.64 -23.00 -11.71
CA ASP A 79 -20.66 -22.16 -12.89
C ASP A 79 -21.71 -21.07 -12.78
N ALA A 80 -22.96 -21.31 -12.34
CA ALA A 80 -23.96 -20.23 -12.24
C ALA A 80 -23.55 -19.09 -11.28
N LEU A 81 -23.09 -19.41 -10.06
CA LEU A 81 -22.58 -18.43 -9.08
C LEU A 81 -21.35 -17.69 -9.62
N VAL A 82 -20.52 -18.41 -10.36
CA VAL A 82 -19.27 -17.93 -10.92
C VAL A 82 -19.49 -17.15 -12.24
N THR A 83 -20.53 -17.47 -13.00
CA THR A 83 -20.87 -16.91 -14.31
C THR A 83 -21.50 -15.54 -14.17
N GLU A 84 -22.24 -15.27 -13.09
CA GLU A 84 -22.64 -13.90 -12.74
C GLU A 84 -21.42 -12.99 -12.44
N GLN A 85 -20.23 -13.57 -12.17
CA GLN A 85 -18.99 -12.83 -11.88
C GLN A 85 -17.93 -12.92 -12.98
N LEU A 86 -18.20 -13.60 -14.10
CA LEU A 86 -17.27 -13.86 -15.21
C LEU A 86 -17.24 -12.70 -16.22
N PHE A 87 -16.58 -11.59 -15.91
CA PHE A 87 -16.46 -10.49 -16.89
C PHE A 87 -15.08 -9.86 -17.04
N THR A 88 -13.96 -10.52 -16.73
CA THR A 88 -12.84 -9.74 -16.17
C THR A 88 -11.61 -9.38 -17.01
N ASP A 89 -11.42 -9.98 -18.19
CA ASP A 89 -10.24 -9.70 -19.02
C ASP A 89 -10.37 -8.43 -19.87
N ALA A 90 -9.45 -7.46 -19.74
CA ALA A 90 -9.49 -6.19 -20.46
C ALA A 90 -8.10 -5.86 -21.05
N CYS A 91 -8.02 -5.75 -22.37
CA CYS A 91 -6.75 -5.58 -23.08
C CYS A 91 -6.38 -4.11 -23.32
N ALA A 92 -7.32 -3.16 -23.21
CA ALA A 92 -7.08 -1.72 -23.27
C ALA A 92 -6.93 -1.07 -21.87
N GLY A 93 -6.42 -1.84 -20.90
CA GLY A 93 -5.91 -1.32 -19.64
C GLY A 93 -4.51 -0.69 -19.77
N PRO A 94 -3.84 -0.33 -18.64
CA PRO A 94 -2.52 0.30 -18.65
C PRO A 94 -1.49 -0.44 -19.54
N SER A 95 -1.45 -1.78 -19.45
CA SER A 95 -0.52 -2.61 -20.20
C SER A 95 -0.72 -2.54 -21.72
N GLY A 96 -1.96 -2.58 -22.20
CA GLY A 96 -2.23 -2.48 -23.64
C GLY A 96 -1.94 -1.09 -24.19
N LEU A 97 -2.32 -0.05 -23.46
CA LEU A 97 -2.13 1.34 -23.87
C LEU A 97 -0.64 1.70 -23.96
N VAL A 98 0.17 1.32 -22.96
CA VAL A 98 1.63 1.57 -23.01
C VAL A 98 2.30 0.74 -24.10
N THR A 99 1.86 -0.50 -24.32
CA THR A 99 2.37 -1.35 -25.42
C THR A 99 2.12 -0.72 -26.78
N ALA A 100 0.88 -0.30 -27.07
CA ALA A 100 0.57 0.34 -28.34
C ALA A 100 1.30 1.66 -28.51
N LYS A 101 1.41 2.48 -27.46
CA LYS A 101 2.22 3.71 -27.49
C LYS A 101 3.66 3.39 -27.86
N THR A 102 4.27 2.39 -27.23
CA THR A 102 5.66 2.00 -27.51
C THR A 102 5.83 1.54 -28.96
N LEU A 103 4.95 0.67 -29.46
CA LEU A 103 5.02 0.18 -30.84
C LEU A 103 4.85 1.30 -31.88
N LEU A 104 3.96 2.27 -31.61
CA LEU A 104 3.70 3.41 -32.50
C LEU A 104 4.86 4.41 -32.55
N HIS A 105 5.49 4.68 -31.41
CA HIS A 105 6.31 5.88 -31.27
C HIS A 105 7.80 5.60 -31.03
N SER A 106 8.20 4.41 -30.56
CA SER A 106 9.61 4.13 -30.24
C SER A 106 10.47 3.75 -31.44
N PHE A 107 9.87 3.59 -32.61
CA PHE A 107 10.54 3.15 -33.85
C PHE A 107 10.08 4.04 -35.02
N PRO A 108 10.76 4.00 -36.18
CA PRO A 108 10.32 4.74 -37.36
C PRO A 108 8.85 4.44 -37.71
N GLU A 109 8.13 5.47 -38.15
CA GLU A 109 6.72 5.35 -38.53
C GLU A 109 6.52 4.20 -39.53
N GLY A 110 5.51 3.36 -39.29
CA GLY A 110 5.21 2.19 -40.11
C GLY A 110 5.98 0.91 -39.75
N THR A 111 6.90 0.94 -38.77
CA THR A 111 7.57 -0.28 -38.26
C THR A 111 6.55 -1.28 -37.68
N PHE A 112 5.56 -0.78 -36.94
CA PHE A 112 4.48 -1.57 -36.36
C PHE A 112 3.12 -0.91 -36.61
N ILE A 113 2.08 -1.72 -36.77
CA ILE A 113 0.69 -1.28 -36.93
C ILE A 113 -0.16 -2.00 -35.86
N PRO A 114 -0.18 -1.50 -34.61
CA PRO A 114 -0.88 -2.20 -33.53
C PRO A 114 -2.40 -2.11 -33.67
N SER A 115 -3.08 -3.15 -33.21
CA SER A 115 -4.54 -3.17 -32.97
C SER A 115 -4.79 -3.73 -31.57
N ILE A 116 -5.59 -3.03 -30.76
CA ILE A 116 -6.01 -3.47 -29.43
C ILE A 116 -7.48 -3.88 -29.48
N PHE A 117 -7.78 -5.11 -29.08
CA PHE A 117 -9.13 -5.64 -28.96
C PHE A 117 -9.57 -5.59 -27.50
N GLU A 118 -10.58 -4.78 -27.18
CA GLU A 118 -11.11 -4.62 -25.82
C GLU A 118 -12.57 -5.01 -25.79
N LYS A 119 -12.94 -5.92 -24.89
CA LYS A 119 -14.30 -6.44 -24.83
C LYS A 119 -15.30 -5.42 -24.31
N ASN A 120 -14.87 -4.51 -23.44
CA ASN A 120 -15.75 -3.48 -22.90
C ASN A 120 -15.91 -2.32 -23.90
N GLY A 121 -16.98 -1.54 -23.77
CA GLY A 121 -17.19 -0.32 -24.57
C GLY A 121 -16.26 0.84 -24.19
N ARG A 122 -15.25 0.62 -23.35
CA ARG A 122 -14.36 1.65 -22.80
C ARG A 122 -12.94 1.11 -22.55
N ILE A 123 -11.98 2.03 -22.48
CA ILE A 123 -10.61 1.75 -22.03
C ILE A 123 -10.50 1.71 -20.49
N GLY A 124 -9.30 1.41 -19.98
CA GLY A 124 -8.94 1.54 -18.56
C GLY A 124 -8.84 0.21 -17.81
N GLY A 125 -9.49 -0.83 -18.33
CA GLY A 125 -9.55 -2.15 -17.71
C GLY A 125 -10.17 -2.09 -16.31
N LEU A 126 -9.40 -2.49 -15.29
CA LEU A 126 -9.83 -2.44 -13.88
C LEU A 126 -10.18 -1.01 -13.44
N TRP A 127 -9.52 0.00 -14.00
CA TRP A 127 -9.69 1.38 -13.58
C TRP A 127 -10.94 1.99 -14.23
N PRO A 128 -11.91 2.48 -13.42
CA PRO A 128 -13.09 3.17 -13.92
C PRO A 128 -12.71 4.53 -14.49
N THR A 129 -13.34 4.93 -15.59
CA THR A 129 -13.16 6.26 -16.21
C THR A 129 -14.24 7.28 -15.80
N ALA A 130 -15.31 6.82 -15.15
CA ALA A 130 -16.42 7.64 -14.67
C ALA A 130 -16.96 7.12 -13.32
N ILE A 131 -17.86 7.88 -12.70
CA ILE A 131 -18.49 7.53 -11.42
C ILE A 131 -19.59 6.47 -11.62
N ASP A 132 -20.38 6.62 -12.69
CA ASP A 132 -21.52 5.75 -13.02
C ASP A 132 -21.18 4.87 -14.23
N HIS A 133 -20.83 3.62 -13.97
CA HIS A 133 -20.56 2.61 -15.02
C HIS A 133 -21.66 1.54 -15.13
N GLY A 134 -22.86 1.80 -14.60
CA GLY A 134 -23.93 0.80 -14.58
C GLY A 134 -23.55 -0.45 -13.75
N ALA A 135 -24.03 -1.62 -14.17
CA ALA A 135 -23.87 -2.89 -13.45
C ALA A 135 -22.41 -3.42 -13.36
N GLU A 136 -21.44 -2.80 -14.04
CA GLU A 136 -20.05 -3.29 -14.16
C GLU A 136 -19.06 -2.65 -13.15
N ARG A 137 -19.52 -2.27 -11.95
CA ARG A 137 -18.67 -1.61 -10.95
C ARG A 137 -17.71 -2.60 -10.26
N ARG A 138 -16.52 -2.81 -10.82
CA ARG A 138 -15.48 -3.70 -10.24
C ARG A 138 -14.67 -3.08 -9.11
N LEU A 139 -14.42 -1.77 -9.23
CA LEU A 139 -13.61 -1.02 -8.30
C LEU A 139 -14.39 0.24 -7.93
N ASN A 140 -14.46 0.55 -6.65
CA ASN A 140 -15.03 1.79 -6.16
C ASN A 140 -14.28 2.98 -6.78
N PRO A 141 -14.92 3.90 -7.51
CA PRO A 141 -14.26 5.04 -8.15
C PRO A 141 -13.46 5.94 -7.19
N TRP A 142 -13.79 5.89 -5.89
CA TRP A 142 -13.21 6.70 -4.83
C TRP A 142 -12.06 6.02 -4.07
N ILE A 143 -11.83 4.72 -4.28
CA ILE A 143 -10.68 4.02 -3.67
C ILE A 143 -9.38 4.66 -4.16
N ARG A 144 -8.39 4.73 -3.28
CA ARG A 144 -7.07 5.31 -3.59
C ARG A 144 -6.09 4.24 -4.05
N THR A 145 -5.11 4.63 -4.85
CA THR A 145 -4.00 3.75 -5.18
C THR A 145 -3.15 3.46 -3.95
N ASN A 146 -2.60 2.25 -3.86
CA ASN A 146 -1.67 1.89 -2.78
C ASN A 146 -0.27 2.51 -2.95
N LEU A 147 0.08 2.97 -4.15
CA LEU A 147 1.36 3.61 -4.45
C LEU A 147 1.12 5.05 -4.90
N SER A 148 2.14 5.89 -4.76
CA SER A 148 2.02 7.31 -5.08
C SER A 148 1.84 7.54 -6.58
N ARG A 149 1.35 8.73 -6.92
CA ARG A 149 1.27 9.22 -8.30
C ARG A 149 2.59 9.21 -9.06
N PHE A 150 3.75 9.08 -8.38
CA PHE A 150 5.05 9.01 -9.06
C PHE A 150 5.35 7.64 -9.65
N THR A 151 4.81 6.57 -9.07
CA THR A 151 5.01 5.19 -9.54
C THR A 151 3.78 4.61 -10.24
N VAL A 152 2.60 5.15 -9.95
CA VAL A 152 1.38 4.97 -10.75
C VAL A 152 1.33 6.01 -11.87
N ALA A 153 2.31 5.96 -12.76
CA ALA A 153 2.43 6.82 -13.93
C ALA A 153 3.29 6.14 -15.00
N PHE A 154 3.15 6.57 -16.25
CA PHE A 154 4.14 6.29 -17.29
C PHE A 154 5.19 7.39 -17.35
N SER A 155 6.35 7.06 -17.90
CA SER A 155 7.51 7.96 -17.86
C SER A 155 7.28 9.33 -18.50
N ASP A 156 6.30 9.42 -19.39
CA ASP A 156 6.09 10.51 -20.34
C ASP A 156 4.76 11.28 -20.19
N LEU A 157 4.00 11.08 -19.11
CA LEU A 157 2.82 11.89 -18.80
C LEU A 157 2.77 12.23 -17.30
N ALA A 158 2.85 13.53 -16.98
CA ALA A 158 2.76 14.02 -15.62
C ALA A 158 1.31 14.09 -15.15
N TRP A 159 1.06 13.77 -13.87
CA TRP A 159 -0.27 13.91 -13.27
C TRP A 159 -0.78 15.35 -13.26
N GLU A 160 0.12 16.33 -13.16
CA GLU A 160 -0.17 17.77 -13.26
C GLU A 160 -0.78 18.17 -14.60
N SER A 161 -0.59 17.36 -15.65
CA SER A 161 -1.15 17.58 -16.98
C SER A 161 -2.49 16.87 -17.20
N VAL A 162 -2.92 16.06 -16.23
CA VAL A 162 -4.13 15.23 -16.28
C VAL A 162 -5.23 15.85 -15.43
N VAL A 163 -4.93 16.11 -14.16
CA VAL A 163 -5.88 16.64 -13.18
C VAL A 163 -5.50 18.05 -12.78
N ALA A 164 -6.50 18.87 -12.47
CA ALA A 164 -6.25 20.21 -11.94
C ALA A 164 -5.44 20.11 -10.63
N GLU A 165 -4.61 21.13 -10.35
CA GLU A 165 -3.86 21.21 -9.09
C GLU A 165 -4.76 21.10 -7.84
N ALA A 166 -6.02 21.55 -7.97
CA ALA A 166 -7.09 21.43 -6.96
C ALA A 166 -7.47 19.98 -6.59
N GLU A 167 -7.24 19.03 -7.49
CA GLU A 167 -7.63 17.61 -7.34
C GLU A 167 -6.42 16.66 -7.27
N LEU A 168 -5.20 17.19 -7.35
CA LEU A 168 -3.98 16.40 -7.37
C LEU A 168 -3.69 15.82 -5.97
N SER A 169 -4.01 14.54 -5.78
CA SER A 169 -3.68 13.79 -4.55
C SER A 169 -2.38 13.02 -4.71
N MET A 170 -1.68 12.80 -3.59
CA MET A 170 -0.48 11.96 -3.54
C MET A 170 -0.77 10.51 -3.95
N PHE A 171 -1.95 10.01 -3.58
CA PHE A 171 -2.45 8.67 -3.92
C PHE A 171 -3.76 8.84 -4.72
N PRO A 172 -3.67 8.87 -6.06
CA PRO A 172 -4.81 9.13 -6.93
C PRO A 172 -5.98 8.18 -6.67
N GLN A 173 -7.20 8.68 -6.83
CA GLN A 173 -8.40 7.85 -6.79
C GLN A 173 -8.52 7.01 -8.08
N ALA A 174 -9.21 5.88 -8.01
CA ALA A 174 -9.40 4.98 -9.14
C ALA A 174 -9.96 5.68 -10.39
N ARG A 175 -10.92 6.60 -10.21
CA ARG A 175 -11.45 7.43 -11.31
C ARG A 175 -10.39 8.33 -11.95
N GLN A 176 -9.47 8.87 -11.14
CA GLN A 176 -8.40 9.75 -11.61
C GLN A 176 -7.36 8.94 -12.40
N VAL A 177 -7.13 7.68 -12.03
CA VAL A 177 -6.34 6.73 -12.84
C VAL A 177 -7.02 6.48 -14.19
N GLY A 178 -8.35 6.33 -14.23
CA GLY A 178 -9.10 6.29 -15.48
C GLY A 178 -8.89 7.53 -16.35
N GLN A 179 -9.01 8.74 -15.77
CA GLN A 179 -8.76 10.00 -16.46
C GLN A 179 -7.31 10.11 -16.99
N TYR A 180 -6.33 9.61 -16.23
CA TYR A 180 -4.93 9.53 -16.68
C TYR A 180 -4.81 8.67 -17.93
N LEU A 181 -5.43 7.49 -17.94
CA LEU A 181 -5.40 6.58 -19.10
C LEU A 181 -6.14 7.14 -20.31
N GLU A 182 -7.25 7.86 -20.11
CA GLU A 182 -7.96 8.57 -21.18
C GLU A 182 -7.08 9.68 -21.78
N LYS A 183 -6.44 10.49 -20.94
CA LYS A 183 -5.49 11.53 -21.38
C LYS A 183 -4.33 10.91 -22.16
N TYR A 184 -3.74 9.83 -21.64
CA TYR A 184 -2.67 9.09 -22.28
C TYR A 184 -3.08 8.57 -23.66
N THR A 185 -4.26 7.97 -23.74
CA THR A 185 -4.85 7.46 -24.98
C THR A 185 -5.01 8.59 -26.00
N ASN A 186 -5.59 9.72 -25.60
CA ASN A 186 -5.81 10.87 -26.48
C ASN A 186 -4.51 11.51 -26.99
N LEU A 187 -3.42 11.42 -26.22
CA LEU A 187 -2.11 11.95 -26.61
C LEU A 187 -1.38 11.05 -27.60
N TYR A 188 -1.44 9.72 -27.40
CA TYR A 188 -0.52 8.81 -28.07
C TYR A 188 -1.19 7.78 -28.99
N ILE A 189 -2.47 7.50 -28.84
CA ILE A 189 -3.13 6.37 -29.52
C ILE A 189 -4.15 6.88 -30.55
N PRO A 190 -3.92 6.68 -31.85
CA PRO A 190 -4.91 6.99 -32.88
C PRO A 190 -6.18 6.16 -32.68
N LYS A 191 -7.35 6.74 -32.97
CA LYS A 191 -8.65 6.09 -32.79
C LYS A 191 -8.76 4.73 -33.50
N GLY A 192 -8.14 4.57 -34.67
CA GLY A 192 -8.16 3.32 -35.45
C GLY A 192 -7.42 2.15 -34.81
N VAL A 193 -6.57 2.39 -33.81
CA VAL A 193 -5.85 1.33 -33.08
C VAL A 193 -6.76 0.63 -32.07
N LEU A 194 -7.76 1.33 -31.53
CA LEU A 194 -8.64 0.82 -30.47
C LEU A 194 -9.91 0.20 -31.06
N ARG A 195 -10.12 -1.09 -30.80
CA ARG A 195 -11.32 -1.85 -31.19
C ARG A 195 -12.09 -2.24 -29.92
N LEU A 196 -12.91 -1.31 -29.44
CA LEU A 196 -13.76 -1.48 -28.24
C LEU A 196 -14.99 -2.33 -28.55
N GLY A 197 -15.56 -2.96 -27.52
CA GLY A 197 -16.68 -3.90 -27.67
C GLY A 197 -16.31 -5.17 -28.44
N LYS A 198 -15.03 -5.52 -28.55
CA LYS A 198 -14.54 -6.69 -29.30
C LYS A 198 -13.87 -7.67 -28.35
N GLU A 199 -14.56 -8.75 -28.01
CA GLU A 199 -14.02 -9.81 -27.15
C GLU A 199 -13.26 -10.84 -27.97
N VAL A 200 -11.95 -10.96 -27.72
CA VAL A 200 -11.15 -12.04 -28.31
C VAL A 200 -11.54 -13.35 -27.65
N VAL A 201 -12.11 -14.27 -28.44
CA VAL A 201 -12.58 -15.58 -27.97
C VAL A 201 -11.61 -16.70 -28.32
N ARG A 202 -10.78 -16.51 -29.35
CA ARG A 202 -9.84 -17.53 -29.83
C ARG A 202 -8.70 -16.92 -30.63
N THR A 203 -7.52 -17.50 -30.49
CA THR A 203 -6.39 -17.29 -31.41
C THR A 203 -5.90 -18.61 -31.98
N VAL A 204 -5.32 -18.56 -33.18
CA VAL A 204 -4.69 -19.70 -33.85
C VAL A 204 -3.32 -19.26 -34.31
N ARG A 205 -2.29 -20.05 -33.94
CA ARG A 205 -0.91 -19.81 -34.38
C ARG A 205 -0.54 -20.82 -35.46
N GLU A 206 -0.26 -20.34 -36.65
CA GLU A 206 0.23 -21.12 -37.77
C GLU A 206 1.72 -20.81 -38.00
N THR A 207 2.51 -21.80 -38.43
CA THR A 207 3.92 -21.59 -38.75
C THR A 207 4.26 -22.29 -40.06
N ASP A 208 4.97 -21.58 -40.93
CA ASP A 208 5.48 -22.10 -42.20
C ASP A 208 6.96 -22.56 -42.10
N GLY A 209 7.52 -22.58 -40.89
CA GLY A 209 8.91 -22.92 -40.59
C GLY A 209 9.87 -21.73 -40.55
N LEU A 210 9.51 -20.57 -41.11
CA LEU A 210 10.31 -19.34 -41.06
C LEU A 210 9.65 -18.23 -40.25
N ARG A 211 8.32 -18.08 -40.38
CA ARG A 211 7.53 -17.11 -39.63
C ARG A 211 6.25 -17.74 -39.09
N ALA A 212 5.77 -17.19 -38.00
CA ALA A 212 4.46 -17.53 -37.47
C ALA A 212 3.45 -16.45 -37.85
N ARG A 213 2.19 -16.84 -38.01
CA ARG A 213 1.06 -15.91 -38.14
C ARG A 213 -0.02 -16.27 -37.14
N TRP A 214 -0.64 -15.23 -36.60
CA TRP A 214 -1.72 -15.33 -35.63
C TRP A 214 -3.03 -14.94 -36.27
N THR A 215 -3.97 -15.88 -36.38
CA THR A 215 -5.37 -15.53 -36.64
C THR A 215 -6.04 -15.22 -35.30
N VAL A 216 -6.51 -13.99 -35.12
CA VAL A 216 -7.26 -13.55 -33.93
C VAL A 216 -8.74 -13.52 -34.28
N GLN A 217 -9.57 -14.18 -33.46
CA GLN A 217 -11.01 -14.25 -33.66
C GLN A 217 -11.73 -13.58 -32.48
N TRP A 218 -12.72 -12.75 -32.79
CA TRP A 218 -13.47 -12.00 -31.79
C TRP A 218 -14.97 -11.94 -32.08
N THR A 219 -15.74 -11.66 -31.04
CA THR A 219 -17.17 -11.36 -31.12
C THR A 219 -17.41 -9.91 -30.74
N SER A 220 -18.38 -9.28 -31.40
CA SER A 220 -18.83 -7.93 -31.02
C SER A 220 -19.78 -8.02 -29.83
N ARG A 221 -19.49 -7.32 -28.75
CA ARG A 221 -20.43 -7.08 -27.65
C ARG A 221 -21.16 -5.76 -27.89
N SER A 222 -22.48 -5.80 -27.80
CA SER A 222 -23.30 -4.60 -27.79
C SER A 222 -24.21 -4.64 -26.57
N ILE A 223 -24.45 -3.48 -25.97
CA ILE A 223 -25.44 -3.35 -24.91
C ILE A 223 -26.67 -2.74 -25.59
N ASP A 224 -27.81 -3.42 -25.49
CA ASP A 224 -29.05 -2.91 -26.04
C ASP A 224 -29.60 -1.74 -25.20
N ALA A 225 -30.69 -1.11 -25.66
CA ALA A 225 -31.32 0.01 -24.94
C ALA A 225 -31.85 -0.35 -23.54
N ASN A 226 -31.96 -1.63 -23.20
CA ASN A 226 -32.41 -2.13 -21.90
C ASN A 226 -31.25 -2.54 -20.99
N GLY A 227 -30.00 -2.35 -21.42
CA GLY A 227 -28.82 -2.76 -20.66
C GLY A 227 -28.51 -4.26 -20.78
N ILE A 228 -29.14 -4.98 -21.71
CA ILE A 228 -28.88 -6.40 -21.94
C ILE A 228 -27.74 -6.56 -22.94
N GLU A 229 -26.74 -7.34 -22.56
CA GLU A 229 -25.60 -7.65 -23.40
C GLU A 229 -26.03 -8.60 -24.54
N CYS A 230 -26.01 -8.08 -25.76
CA CYS A 230 -26.25 -8.81 -26.99
C CYS A 230 -24.93 -9.10 -27.67
N ASN A 231 -24.61 -10.39 -27.82
CA ASN A 231 -23.50 -10.80 -28.69
C ASN A 231 -23.92 -10.59 -30.15
N GLY A 232 -23.03 -9.96 -30.92
CA GLY A 232 -23.15 -9.86 -32.37
C GLY A 232 -23.25 -11.28 -32.98
N PRO A 233 -24.04 -11.45 -34.05
CA PRO A 233 -24.35 -12.76 -34.61
C PRO A 233 -23.17 -13.44 -35.33
N GLU A 234 -22.09 -12.72 -35.63
CA GLU A 234 -20.96 -13.23 -36.43
C GLU A 234 -19.62 -13.12 -35.69
N MET A 235 -18.83 -14.19 -35.77
CA MET A 235 -17.44 -14.24 -35.34
C MET A 235 -16.56 -13.64 -36.43
N GLU A 236 -15.83 -12.59 -36.11
CA GLU A 236 -14.91 -11.90 -37.01
C GLU A 236 -13.48 -12.45 -36.80
N SER A 237 -12.62 -12.31 -37.81
CA SER A 237 -11.22 -12.75 -37.72
C SER A 237 -10.25 -11.91 -38.56
N GLU A 238 -9.02 -11.75 -38.09
CA GLU A 238 -7.93 -11.06 -38.80
C GLU A 238 -6.58 -11.69 -38.46
N GLU A 239 -5.62 -11.56 -39.37
CA GLU A 239 -4.28 -12.13 -39.24
C GLU A 239 -3.26 -11.06 -38.79
N PHE A 240 -2.34 -11.46 -37.91
CA PHE A 240 -1.29 -10.61 -37.36
C PHE A 240 0.05 -11.37 -37.32
N ASP A 241 1.16 -10.63 -37.44
CA ASP A 241 2.51 -11.20 -37.34
C ASP A 241 2.88 -11.53 -35.88
N TYR A 242 2.39 -10.71 -34.94
CA TYR A 242 2.71 -10.80 -33.53
C TYR A 242 1.44 -10.76 -32.68
N LEU A 243 1.49 -11.42 -31.52
CA LEU A 243 0.44 -11.35 -30.50
C LEU A 243 1.04 -10.84 -29.18
N VAL A 244 0.42 -9.82 -28.58
CA VAL A 244 0.75 -9.37 -27.21
C VAL A 244 -0.44 -9.63 -26.30
N VAL A 245 -0.21 -10.36 -25.20
CA VAL A 245 -1.21 -10.58 -24.16
C VAL A 245 -1.12 -9.46 -23.13
N THR A 246 -2.18 -8.63 -23.10
CA THR A 246 -2.35 -7.50 -22.17
C THR A 246 -3.66 -7.56 -21.39
N SER A 247 -4.27 -8.76 -21.31
CA SER A 247 -5.59 -9.02 -20.70
C SER A 247 -5.65 -8.84 -19.18
N GLY A 248 -4.51 -8.61 -18.52
CA GLY A 248 -4.40 -8.43 -17.08
C GLY A 248 -4.31 -9.75 -16.30
N TYR A 249 -3.86 -9.68 -15.05
CA TYR A 249 -3.67 -10.85 -14.20
C TYR A 249 -4.84 -11.14 -13.26
N PHE A 250 -5.53 -10.10 -12.81
CA PHE A 250 -6.63 -10.20 -11.86
C PHE A 250 -7.94 -10.39 -12.61
N ALA A 251 -8.09 -11.57 -13.20
CA ALA A 251 -9.28 -11.92 -13.94
C ALA A 251 -10.42 -12.19 -12.95
N LYS A 252 -10.56 -13.43 -12.52
CA LYS A 252 -11.79 -13.93 -11.94
C LYS A 252 -11.68 -14.02 -10.43
N ALA A 253 -12.67 -13.50 -9.71
CA ALA A 253 -12.71 -13.55 -8.25
C ALA A 253 -12.50 -15.01 -7.78
N HIS A 254 -11.60 -15.19 -6.82
CA HIS A 254 -11.22 -16.51 -6.37
C HIS A 254 -11.95 -16.85 -5.07
N PHE A 255 -12.81 -17.86 -5.13
CA PHE A 255 -13.36 -18.50 -3.95
C PHE A 255 -12.57 -19.78 -3.68
N PRO A 256 -11.96 -19.93 -2.49
CA PRO A 256 -11.21 -21.13 -2.15
C PRO A 256 -12.17 -22.32 -1.99
N ASP A 257 -11.69 -23.52 -2.32
CA ASP A 257 -12.40 -24.77 -2.04
C ASP A 257 -12.30 -25.10 -0.55
N ILE A 258 -13.15 -24.45 0.25
CA ILE A 258 -13.31 -24.73 1.68
C ILE A 258 -14.53 -25.63 1.85
N PRO A 259 -14.38 -26.83 2.43
CA PRO A 259 -15.51 -27.71 2.73
C PRO A 259 -16.64 -26.96 3.45
N GLY A 260 -17.88 -27.11 2.99
CA GLY A 260 -19.07 -26.47 3.57
C GLY A 260 -19.36 -25.04 3.10
N LEU A 261 -18.41 -24.32 2.48
CA LEU A 261 -18.58 -22.91 2.07
C LEU A 261 -19.74 -22.71 1.09
N ALA A 262 -19.90 -23.62 0.12
CA ALA A 262 -21.00 -23.57 -0.84
C ALA A 262 -22.39 -23.73 -0.19
N GLY A 263 -22.46 -24.36 0.99
CA GLY A 263 -23.71 -24.54 1.73
C GLY A 263 -24.22 -23.27 2.42
N VAL A 264 -23.44 -22.19 2.41
CA VAL A 264 -23.75 -20.91 3.08
C VAL A 264 -23.57 -19.72 2.12
N ALA A 265 -23.72 -19.96 0.81
CA ALA A 265 -23.41 -18.98 -0.23
C ALA A 265 -24.17 -17.65 -0.10
N ASP A 266 -25.38 -17.66 0.47
CA ASP A 266 -26.19 -16.48 0.76
C ASP A 266 -25.51 -15.49 1.73
N ARG A 267 -24.57 -15.98 2.55
CA ARG A 267 -23.81 -15.22 3.55
C ARG A 267 -22.37 -14.94 3.14
N VAL A 268 -21.96 -15.42 1.97
CA VAL A 268 -20.60 -15.27 1.46
C VAL A 268 -20.58 -14.15 0.41
N VAL A 269 -19.58 -13.30 0.46
CA VAL A 269 -19.29 -12.30 -0.57
C VAL A 269 -17.79 -12.26 -0.86
N HIS A 270 -17.42 -11.84 -2.07
CA HIS A 270 -16.02 -11.49 -2.33
C HIS A 270 -15.71 -10.08 -1.83
N SER A 271 -14.44 -9.77 -1.52
CA SER A 271 -14.04 -8.43 -1.07
C SER A 271 -14.37 -7.32 -2.08
N SER A 272 -14.56 -7.66 -3.36
CA SER A 272 -15.02 -6.72 -4.39
C SER A 272 -16.43 -6.18 -4.16
N GLU A 273 -17.25 -6.88 -3.38
CA GLU A 273 -18.61 -6.48 -3.02
C GLU A 273 -18.64 -5.75 -1.67
N VAL A 274 -17.49 -5.44 -1.06
CA VAL A 274 -17.39 -4.79 0.26
C VAL A 274 -16.35 -3.68 0.22
N GLN A 275 -16.52 -2.72 -0.69
CA GLN A 275 -15.57 -1.63 -0.91
C GLN A 275 -16.04 -0.30 -0.31
N THR A 276 -17.32 -0.20 0.04
CA THR A 276 -17.93 0.98 0.66
C THR A 276 -18.76 0.61 1.89
N ILE A 277 -19.01 1.61 2.72
CA ILE A 277 -19.92 1.54 3.87
C ILE A 277 -21.34 1.13 3.43
N ASP A 278 -21.78 1.61 2.26
CA ASP A 278 -23.11 1.27 1.74
C ASP A 278 -23.17 -0.21 1.29
N ASP A 279 -22.06 -0.78 0.81
CA ASP A 279 -21.98 -2.21 0.50
C ASP A 279 -21.99 -3.08 1.77
N VAL A 280 -21.28 -2.64 2.82
CA VAL A 280 -21.32 -3.32 4.14
C VAL A 280 -22.74 -3.29 4.69
N GLN A 281 -23.43 -2.15 4.60
CA GLN A 281 -24.83 -2.02 5.01
C GLN A 281 -25.72 -3.03 4.28
N GLN A 282 -25.60 -3.13 2.94
CA GLN A 282 -26.35 -4.09 2.14
C GLN A 282 -26.05 -5.55 2.55
N LEU A 283 -24.78 -5.87 2.86
CA LEU A 283 -24.40 -7.19 3.36
C LEU A 283 -25.10 -7.51 4.69
N LEU A 284 -25.13 -6.55 5.63
CA LEU A 284 -25.79 -6.73 6.93
C LEU A 284 -27.31 -6.91 6.75
N GLU A 285 -27.95 -6.06 5.96
CA GLU A 285 -29.39 -6.14 5.65
C GLU A 285 -29.75 -7.47 4.99
N ARG A 286 -28.93 -7.95 4.05
CA ARG A 286 -29.12 -9.25 3.39
C ARG A 286 -29.12 -10.41 4.37
N THR A 287 -28.32 -10.33 5.44
CA THR A 287 -28.24 -11.39 6.45
C THR A 287 -29.38 -11.33 7.48
N GLY A 288 -30.05 -10.18 7.61
CA GLY A 288 -31.11 -9.92 8.58
C GLY A 288 -30.66 -10.01 10.04
N SER A 289 -29.35 -10.05 10.32
CA SER A 289 -28.83 -10.23 11.68
C SER A 289 -28.80 -8.90 12.44
N SER A 290 -29.06 -8.97 13.75
CA SER A 290 -28.93 -7.82 14.66
C SER A 290 -27.57 -7.75 15.39
N GLY A 291 -26.61 -8.61 15.02
CA GLY A 291 -25.28 -8.69 15.63
C GLY A 291 -24.48 -9.90 15.12
N GLY A 292 -23.33 -10.20 15.73
CA GLY A 292 -22.52 -11.40 15.46
C GLY A 292 -21.19 -11.13 14.75
N LYS A 293 -20.56 -12.18 14.22
CA LYS A 293 -19.18 -12.12 13.72
C LYS A 293 -19.13 -12.00 12.20
N LEU A 294 -18.42 -10.98 11.70
CA LEU A 294 -18.08 -10.79 10.30
C LEU A 294 -16.68 -11.33 10.08
N VAL A 295 -16.56 -12.40 9.28
CA VAL A 295 -15.27 -13.06 9.06
C VAL A 295 -14.67 -12.63 7.73
N VAL A 296 -13.48 -12.04 7.75
CA VAL A 296 -12.69 -11.72 6.55
C VAL A 296 -11.61 -12.78 6.37
N ILE A 297 -11.52 -13.41 5.21
CA ILE A 297 -10.54 -14.47 4.91
C ILE A 297 -9.52 -13.95 3.88
N GLY A 298 -8.25 -13.81 4.29
CA GLY A 298 -7.09 -13.54 3.42
C GLY A 298 -6.25 -12.32 3.83
N GLY A 299 -5.02 -12.51 4.31
CA GLY A 299 -4.16 -11.42 4.82
C GLY A 299 -3.29 -10.68 3.79
N SER A 300 -3.84 -10.36 2.62
CA SER A 300 -3.18 -9.47 1.63
C SER A 300 -3.90 -8.11 1.60
N MET A 301 -3.49 -7.21 0.71
CA MET A 301 -4.08 -5.85 0.52
C MET A 301 -5.62 -5.80 0.69
N SER A 302 -6.37 -6.58 -0.10
CA SER A 302 -7.84 -6.54 -0.07
C SER A 302 -8.46 -7.03 1.25
N GLY A 303 -7.79 -7.89 2.02
CA GLY A 303 -8.30 -8.34 3.31
C GLY A 303 -8.09 -7.31 4.41
N VAL A 304 -6.93 -6.65 4.40
CA VAL A 304 -6.65 -5.50 5.28
C VAL A 304 -7.63 -4.36 4.99
N GLU A 305 -7.88 -4.08 3.72
CA GLU A 305 -8.84 -3.04 3.31
C GLU A 305 -10.28 -3.42 3.67
N ALA A 306 -10.76 -4.61 3.27
CA ALA A 306 -12.13 -5.04 3.58
C ALA A 306 -12.41 -5.06 5.08
N ALA A 307 -11.47 -5.57 5.89
CA ALA A 307 -11.60 -5.57 7.35
C ALA A 307 -11.67 -4.14 7.92
N SER A 308 -10.86 -3.21 7.38
CA SER A 308 -10.87 -1.80 7.80
C SER A 308 -12.17 -1.09 7.38
N THR A 309 -12.69 -1.37 6.18
CA THR A 309 -13.96 -0.83 5.69
C THR A 309 -15.13 -1.29 6.54
N VAL A 310 -15.17 -2.58 6.90
CA VAL A 310 -16.19 -3.12 7.81
C VAL A 310 -16.05 -2.47 9.18
N ALA A 311 -14.85 -2.39 9.76
CA ALA A 311 -14.64 -1.77 11.06
C ALA A 311 -15.05 -0.28 11.08
N LEU A 312 -14.76 0.46 10.00
CA LEU A 312 -15.20 1.85 9.84
C LEU A 312 -16.73 1.97 9.78
N HIS A 313 -17.40 1.08 9.03
CA HIS A 313 -18.86 1.05 8.95
C HIS A 313 -19.48 0.82 10.33
N LEU A 314 -19.02 -0.22 11.04
CA LEU A 314 -19.50 -0.54 12.38
C LEU A 314 -19.30 0.64 13.33
N SER A 315 -18.11 1.25 13.35
CA SER A 315 -17.85 2.44 14.17
C SER A 315 -18.74 3.63 13.77
N THR A 316 -19.11 3.76 12.49
CA THR A 316 -20.02 4.82 12.01
C THR A 316 -21.45 4.64 12.49
N MET A 317 -21.93 3.41 12.64
CA MET A 317 -23.30 3.11 13.07
C MET A 317 -23.64 3.72 14.44
N ASP A 318 -22.67 3.72 15.36
CA ASP A 318 -22.82 4.25 16.72
C ASP A 318 -23.09 5.77 16.76
N PHE A 319 -22.77 6.48 15.67
CA PHE A 319 -22.87 7.94 15.61
C PHE A 319 -23.88 8.45 14.58
N LYS A 320 -24.59 7.57 13.86
CA LYS A 320 -25.59 7.96 12.84
C LYS A 320 -27.01 7.98 13.44
N PRO A 321 -27.61 9.17 13.68
CA PRO A 321 -28.95 9.25 14.27
C PRO A 321 -30.08 8.93 13.25
N PRO A 322 -31.19 8.29 13.68
CA PRO A 322 -31.36 7.66 14.99
C PRO A 322 -30.48 6.40 15.09
N VAL A 323 -29.81 6.22 16.23
CA VAL A 323 -29.03 5.00 16.48
C VAL A 323 -30.01 3.86 16.77
N SER A 324 -30.37 3.11 15.73
CA SER A 324 -31.29 1.97 15.84
C SER A 324 -30.58 0.67 16.21
N GLN A 325 -29.29 0.57 15.90
CA GLN A 325 -28.46 -0.61 16.13
C GLN A 325 -27.01 -0.18 16.34
N SER A 326 -26.35 -0.79 17.32
CA SER A 326 -24.96 -0.49 17.63
C SER A 326 -24.03 -1.30 16.73
N GLY A 327 -22.98 -0.67 16.20
CA GLY A 327 -21.91 -1.40 15.54
C GLY A 327 -21.12 -2.31 16.48
N ARG A 328 -21.20 -2.03 17.80
CA ARG A 328 -20.60 -2.87 18.86
C ARG A 328 -21.28 -4.21 19.04
N ASP A 329 -22.47 -4.40 18.45
CA ASP A 329 -23.14 -5.70 18.42
C ASP A 329 -22.45 -6.68 17.45
N TYR A 330 -21.47 -6.19 16.67
CA TYR A 330 -20.69 -6.97 15.73
C TYR A 330 -19.19 -7.03 16.07
N GLU A 331 -18.54 -8.10 15.62
CA GLU A 331 -17.09 -8.24 15.70
C GLU A 331 -16.49 -8.59 14.33
N VAL A 332 -15.35 -7.97 13.98
CA VAL A 332 -14.61 -8.32 12.76
C VAL A 332 -13.51 -9.31 13.10
N HIS A 333 -13.57 -10.51 12.52
CA HIS A 333 -12.55 -11.54 12.65
C HIS A 333 -11.79 -11.65 11.33
N HIS A 334 -10.52 -11.25 11.30
CA HIS A 334 -9.70 -11.29 10.09
C HIS A 334 -8.71 -12.46 10.14
N ILE A 335 -8.92 -13.45 9.29
CA ILE A 335 -8.15 -14.70 9.28
C ILE A 335 -7.15 -14.69 8.12
N SER A 336 -5.87 -14.85 8.42
CA SER A 336 -4.79 -14.96 7.42
C SER A 336 -4.02 -16.25 7.55
N SER A 337 -3.86 -16.97 6.44
CA SER A 337 -3.05 -18.20 6.40
C SER A 337 -1.53 -17.98 6.40
N ARG A 338 -1.08 -16.72 6.37
CA ARG A 338 0.34 -16.33 6.35
C ARG A 338 0.59 -15.18 7.33
N PRO A 339 1.79 -15.11 7.94
CA PRO A 339 2.20 -13.92 8.67
C PRO A 339 2.16 -12.67 7.78
N PHE A 340 1.82 -11.52 8.34
CA PHE A 340 1.78 -10.27 7.57
C PHE A 340 2.04 -9.01 8.41
N TRP A 341 2.49 -7.97 7.72
CA TRP A 341 2.60 -6.60 8.21
C TRP A 341 1.50 -5.72 7.61
N THR A 342 0.99 -4.76 8.37
CA THR A 342 0.17 -3.66 7.86
C THR A 342 0.96 -2.37 7.77
N ILE A 343 1.16 -1.86 6.57
CA ILE A 343 2.06 -0.74 6.26
C ILE A 343 1.24 0.52 5.97
N PRO A 344 1.45 1.63 6.70
CA PRO A 344 0.83 2.91 6.37
C PRO A 344 1.34 3.48 5.04
N THR A 345 0.56 4.39 4.46
CA THR A 345 0.87 5.00 3.16
C THR A 345 2.03 5.99 3.22
N HIS A 346 2.29 6.57 4.39
CA HIS A 346 3.40 7.49 4.66
C HIS A 346 4.33 6.91 5.72
N LEU A 347 5.62 6.89 5.43
CA LEU A 347 6.66 6.24 6.23
C LEU A 347 7.78 7.22 6.59
N PRO A 348 8.43 7.06 7.75
CA PRO A 348 9.56 7.88 8.16
C PRO A 348 10.76 7.69 7.21
N HIS A 349 11.48 8.77 6.93
CA HIS A 349 12.68 8.81 6.12
C HIS A 349 13.58 9.98 6.53
N ASP A 350 14.90 9.76 6.59
CA ASP A 350 15.90 10.78 6.98
C ASP A 350 16.13 11.87 5.90
N GLY A 351 15.25 11.96 4.90
CA GLY A 351 15.41 12.79 3.71
C GLY A 351 16.46 12.28 2.71
N PHE A 352 16.61 13.00 1.59
CA PHE A 352 17.55 12.67 0.50
C PHE A 352 18.69 13.70 0.33
N GLN A 353 18.87 14.62 1.30
CA GLN A 353 19.88 15.69 1.24
C GLN A 353 21.05 15.40 2.20
N ASP A 354 22.27 15.81 1.84
CA ASP A 354 23.51 15.49 2.56
C ASP A 354 23.59 16.00 4.01
N ASN A 355 24.10 15.11 4.87
CA ASN A 355 24.16 15.13 6.34
C ASN A 355 25.04 16.24 6.98
N THR A 356 24.64 17.51 6.93
CA THR A 356 25.40 18.59 7.61
C THR A 356 24.66 19.32 8.74
N LYS A 357 23.39 19.01 9.02
CA LYS A 357 22.61 19.56 10.15
C LYS A 357 21.71 18.48 10.75
N ALA A 358 21.29 18.66 12.02
CA ALA A 358 20.28 17.84 12.68
C ALA A 358 19.10 17.64 11.71
N GLN A 359 18.94 16.41 11.21
CA GLN A 359 17.96 16.11 10.19
C GLN A 359 16.59 16.02 10.84
N ASN A 360 15.63 16.73 10.24
CA ASN A 360 14.23 16.55 10.60
C ASN A 360 13.73 15.28 9.91
N MET A 361 13.09 14.40 10.67
CA MET A 361 12.48 13.18 10.15
C MET A 361 11.34 13.56 9.19
N GLN A 362 11.34 13.00 7.97
CA GLN A 362 10.28 13.25 6.99
C GLN A 362 9.30 12.09 6.94
N PHE A 363 8.04 12.36 6.60
CA PHE A 363 7.07 11.32 6.29
C PHE A 363 6.75 11.34 4.80
N LEU A 364 7.28 10.36 4.08
CA LEU A 364 7.19 10.28 2.63
C LEU A 364 6.29 9.13 2.19
N PRO A 365 5.69 9.21 0.99
CA PRO A 365 4.97 8.10 0.39
C PRO A 365 5.80 6.81 0.40
N LEU A 366 5.15 5.70 0.75
CA LEU A 366 5.82 4.42 1.04
C LEU A 366 6.70 3.92 -0.12
N ASP A 367 6.29 4.18 -1.35
CA ASP A 367 7.00 3.76 -2.56
C ASP A 367 8.28 4.57 -2.79
N LEU A 368 8.29 5.86 -2.43
CA LEU A 368 9.53 6.66 -2.46
C LEU A 368 10.54 6.16 -1.42
N VAL A 369 10.06 5.66 -0.27
CA VAL A 369 10.91 5.03 0.77
C VAL A 369 11.35 3.62 0.37
N PHE A 370 10.47 2.83 -0.24
CA PHE A 370 10.74 1.44 -0.62
C PHE A 370 11.62 1.32 -1.87
N TYR A 371 11.53 2.29 -2.77
CA TYR A 371 12.24 2.27 -4.05
C TYR A 371 13.47 3.16 -4.08
N ASP A 372 13.94 3.65 -2.93
CA ASP A 372 15.20 4.37 -2.82
C ASP A 372 16.40 3.47 -3.15
N LEU A 373 17.24 3.93 -4.06
CA LEU A 373 18.50 3.29 -4.44
C LEU A 373 19.50 3.23 -3.29
N ALA A 374 19.46 4.15 -2.32
CA ALA A 374 20.37 4.11 -1.16
C ALA A 374 20.19 2.84 -0.31
N ARG A 375 19.07 2.13 -0.47
CA ARG A 375 18.79 0.84 0.17
C ARG A 375 19.46 -0.35 -0.53
N ARG A 376 20.00 -0.13 -1.72
CA ARG A 376 20.73 -1.16 -2.45
C ARG A 376 22.20 -1.10 -2.05
N PRO A 377 22.87 -2.27 -1.95
CA PRO A 377 24.31 -2.28 -1.74
C PRO A 377 25.02 -1.55 -2.88
N PRO A 378 26.22 -1.00 -2.64
CA PRO A 378 27.03 -0.40 -3.70
C PRO A 378 27.24 -1.36 -4.87
N GLY A 379 27.20 -0.85 -6.10
CA GLY A 379 27.37 -1.61 -7.33
C GLY A 379 26.11 -1.67 -8.20
N PRO A 380 26.13 -2.46 -9.30
CA PRO A 380 24.98 -2.61 -10.18
C PRO A 380 23.79 -3.23 -9.45
N VAL A 381 22.63 -2.59 -9.58
CA VAL A 381 21.38 -3.15 -9.05
C VAL A 381 20.84 -4.17 -10.04
N GLU A 382 20.68 -5.42 -9.59
CA GLU A 382 20.13 -6.53 -10.37
C GLU A 382 18.73 -6.95 -9.89
N TYR A 383 17.98 -7.57 -10.79
CA TYR A 383 16.66 -8.13 -10.51
C TYR A 383 16.75 -9.43 -9.68
N GLY A 384 16.27 -9.37 -8.44
CA GLY A 384 16.21 -10.52 -7.54
C GLY A 384 14.99 -11.42 -7.78
N LEU A 385 15.15 -12.43 -8.64
CA LEU A 385 14.21 -13.54 -8.80
C LEU A 385 14.71 -14.77 -8.01
N GLY A 386 13.82 -15.49 -7.31
CA GLY A 386 14.18 -16.72 -6.60
C GLY A 386 13.52 -16.88 -5.22
N PRO A 387 13.72 -18.04 -4.57
CA PRO A 387 13.18 -18.30 -3.23
C PRO A 387 13.82 -17.35 -2.19
N LEU A 388 13.11 -17.11 -1.10
CA LEU A 388 13.61 -16.26 -0.02
C LEU A 388 14.46 -17.08 0.96
N SER A 389 15.67 -16.61 1.27
CA SER A 389 16.49 -17.19 2.34
C SER A 389 15.97 -16.77 3.72
N THR A 390 16.22 -17.60 4.74
CA THR A 390 15.94 -17.30 6.16
C THR A 390 16.50 -15.94 6.57
N GLU A 391 17.76 -15.66 6.21
CA GLU A 391 18.40 -14.38 6.51
C GLU A 391 17.66 -13.20 5.86
N ARG A 392 17.16 -13.35 4.62
CA ARG A 392 16.39 -12.30 3.94
C ARG A 392 15.06 -12.04 4.64
N ILE A 393 14.37 -13.08 5.10
CA ILE A 393 13.11 -12.96 5.82
C ILE A 393 13.32 -12.24 7.17
N HIS A 394 14.36 -12.61 7.93
CA HIS A 394 14.70 -11.93 9.18
C HIS A 394 15.06 -10.46 8.95
N LYS A 395 15.89 -10.16 7.96
CA LYS A 395 16.25 -8.76 7.62
C LYS A 395 15.04 -7.92 7.26
N THR A 396 14.12 -8.45 6.44
CA THR A 396 12.90 -7.73 6.08
C THR A 396 12.03 -7.43 7.30
N ASN A 397 11.84 -8.40 8.20
CA ASN A 397 11.07 -8.19 9.43
C ASN A 397 11.75 -7.23 10.41
N ALA A 398 13.08 -7.33 10.57
CA ALA A 398 13.86 -6.39 11.39
C ALA A 398 13.77 -4.96 10.83
N TYR A 399 13.85 -4.81 9.50
CA TYR A 399 13.67 -3.53 8.83
C TYR A 399 12.29 -2.93 9.11
N PHE A 400 11.21 -3.70 8.99
CA PHE A 400 9.86 -3.18 9.30
C PHE A 400 9.69 -2.81 10.77
N ARG A 401 10.28 -3.57 11.71
CA ARG A 401 10.28 -3.19 13.13
C ARG A 401 10.98 -1.86 13.37
N SER A 402 12.18 -1.70 12.80
CA SER A 402 12.96 -0.46 12.91
C SER A 402 12.23 0.73 12.28
N LEU A 403 11.64 0.55 11.10
CA LEU A 403 10.94 1.61 10.38
C LEU A 403 9.62 2.03 11.05
N LEU A 404 8.83 1.07 11.54
CA LEU A 404 7.49 1.33 12.06
C LEU A 404 7.47 1.59 13.58
N GLY A 405 8.53 1.23 14.30
CA GLY A 405 8.62 1.35 15.76
C GLY A 405 8.02 0.15 16.49
N ALA A 406 8.48 -0.07 17.73
CA ALA A 406 8.11 -1.24 18.52
C ALA A 406 6.61 -1.23 18.89
N GLU A 407 6.06 -0.08 19.27
CA GLU A 407 4.63 0.03 19.62
C GLU A 407 3.70 -0.25 18.45
N TYR A 408 4.09 0.14 17.23
CA TYR A 408 3.30 -0.19 16.04
C TYR A 408 3.44 -1.68 15.70
N ALA A 409 4.63 -2.27 15.84
CA ALA A 409 4.85 -3.68 15.55
C ALA A 409 3.96 -4.62 16.39
N LYS A 410 3.59 -4.24 17.63
CA LYS A 410 2.66 -5.01 18.48
C LYS A 410 1.25 -5.15 17.86
N ILE A 411 0.82 -4.16 17.08
CA ILE A 411 -0.55 -4.07 16.53
C ILE A 411 -0.59 -4.12 15.00
N GLY A 412 0.56 -4.09 14.34
CA GLY A 412 0.70 -4.06 12.88
C GLY A 412 1.52 -5.22 12.32
N SER A 413 1.91 -6.19 13.16
CA SER A 413 2.61 -7.41 12.77
C SER A 413 1.94 -8.64 13.36
N PHE A 414 1.63 -9.63 12.52
CA PHE A 414 0.84 -10.79 12.93
C PHE A 414 1.51 -12.08 12.47
N GLY A 415 1.71 -13.02 13.41
CA GLY A 415 2.41 -14.29 13.13
C GLY A 415 3.92 -14.15 12.94
N ILE A 416 4.50 -13.04 13.40
CA ILE A 416 5.91 -12.70 13.21
C ILE A 416 6.58 -12.66 14.58
N SER A 417 7.37 -13.69 14.91
CA SER A 417 8.06 -13.79 16.20
C SER A 417 9.09 -12.67 16.38
N SER A 418 9.19 -12.12 17.59
CA SER A 418 10.27 -11.20 17.99
C SER A 418 11.63 -11.87 17.95
N THR A 419 11.68 -13.19 18.20
CA THR A 419 12.89 -14.01 18.11
C THR A 419 13.07 -14.59 16.71
N GLU A 420 14.33 -14.75 16.29
CA GLU A 420 14.66 -15.40 15.02
C GLU A 420 14.27 -16.89 15.05
N SER A 421 13.51 -17.33 14.05
CA SER A 421 13.11 -18.72 13.86
C SER A 421 14.09 -19.41 12.90
N GLU A 422 14.36 -20.70 13.11
CA GLU A 422 15.19 -21.46 12.16
C GLU A 422 14.49 -21.67 10.80
N ASP A 423 13.15 -21.67 10.78
CA ASP A 423 12.32 -21.84 9.58
C ASP A 423 11.19 -20.79 9.52
N PRO A 424 11.52 -19.51 9.23
CA PRO A 424 10.54 -18.45 9.22
C PRO A 424 9.70 -18.49 7.93
N GLN A 425 8.40 -18.28 8.07
CA GLN A 425 7.53 -18.00 6.93
C GLN A 425 7.72 -16.54 6.48
N PRO A 426 7.76 -16.24 5.16
CA PRO A 426 7.78 -14.87 4.68
C PRO A 426 6.56 -14.11 5.15
N SER A 427 6.78 -12.92 5.69
CA SER A 427 5.70 -12.00 5.99
C SER A 427 5.17 -11.39 4.69
N TRP A 428 3.85 -11.36 4.57
CA TRP A 428 3.17 -10.59 3.54
C TRP A 428 3.02 -9.13 3.97
N ILE A 429 2.65 -8.29 3.03
CA ILE A 429 2.34 -6.88 3.26
C ILE A 429 0.88 -6.64 2.87
N GLY A 430 0.13 -6.00 3.76
CA GLY A 430 -1.07 -5.23 3.43
C GLY A 430 -0.79 -3.75 3.64
N ILE A 431 -1.28 -2.90 2.74
CA ILE A 431 -1.17 -1.45 2.86
C ILE A 431 -2.51 -0.95 3.38
N GLY A 432 -2.47 -0.14 4.43
CA GLY A 432 -3.65 0.38 5.07
C GLY A 432 -3.26 1.25 6.25
N ASP A 433 -3.76 2.48 6.29
CA ASP A 433 -3.42 3.41 7.36
C ASP A 433 -4.09 3.01 8.68
N ASP A 434 -5.37 2.62 8.66
CA ASP A 434 -6.14 2.53 9.92
C ASP A 434 -6.24 1.12 10.52
N TYR A 435 -5.87 0.07 9.76
CA TYR A 435 -6.05 -1.32 10.17
C TYR A 435 -5.45 -1.63 11.55
N ALA A 436 -4.18 -1.26 11.75
CA ALA A 436 -3.49 -1.55 13.01
C ALA A 436 -4.16 -0.86 14.20
N GLU A 437 -4.73 0.33 13.99
CA GLU A 437 -5.44 1.07 15.03
C GLU A 437 -6.83 0.50 15.32
N TYR A 438 -7.51 -0.10 14.33
CA TYR A 438 -8.71 -0.91 14.57
C TYR A 438 -8.42 -2.18 15.38
N VAL A 439 -7.25 -2.80 15.17
CA VAL A 439 -6.79 -3.92 16.00
C VAL A 439 -6.53 -3.44 17.42
N ARG A 440 -5.82 -2.33 17.59
CA ARG A 440 -5.55 -1.72 18.90
C ARG A 440 -6.84 -1.40 19.66
N SER A 441 -7.86 -0.91 18.97
CA SER A 441 -9.17 -0.56 19.55
C SER A 441 -10.14 -1.73 19.67
N GLY A 442 -9.71 -2.96 19.31
CA GLY A 442 -10.50 -4.18 19.45
C GLY A 442 -11.62 -4.39 18.42
N PHE A 443 -11.73 -3.53 17.41
CA PHE A 443 -12.72 -3.69 16.33
C PHE A 443 -12.38 -4.84 15.38
N ILE A 444 -11.08 -5.06 15.15
CA ILE A 444 -10.58 -6.17 14.32
C ILE A 444 -9.80 -7.13 15.19
N LYS A 445 -10.15 -8.42 15.12
CA LYS A 445 -9.46 -9.53 15.77
C LYS A 445 -8.72 -10.35 14.69
N PRO A 446 -7.39 -10.18 14.54
CA PRO A 446 -6.61 -10.92 13.58
C PRO A 446 -6.24 -12.31 14.10
N THR A 447 -6.43 -13.34 13.27
CA THR A 447 -6.03 -14.72 13.56
C THR A 447 -5.12 -15.23 12.45
N ILE A 448 -3.92 -15.71 12.80
CA ILE A 448 -3.06 -16.42 11.86
C ILE A 448 -3.47 -17.88 11.84
N GLY A 449 -3.99 -18.34 10.71
CA GLY A 449 -4.51 -19.69 10.53
C GLY A 449 -5.20 -19.87 9.19
N ARG A 450 -5.53 -21.11 8.86
CA ARG A 450 -6.26 -21.47 7.63
C ARG A 450 -7.67 -21.91 7.99
N VAL A 451 -8.68 -21.25 7.42
CA VAL A 451 -10.05 -21.77 7.47
C VAL A 451 -10.08 -23.10 6.74
N SER A 452 -10.37 -24.17 7.47
CA SER A 452 -10.29 -25.55 6.96
C SER A 452 -11.66 -26.18 6.74
N ASN A 453 -12.71 -25.66 7.38
CA ASN A 453 -14.07 -26.14 7.22
C ASN A 453 -15.09 -25.07 7.62
N ILE A 454 -16.22 -25.01 6.93
CA ILE A 454 -17.44 -24.32 7.36
C ILE A 454 -18.37 -25.39 7.93
N ASN A 455 -18.44 -25.49 9.25
CA ASN A 455 -19.14 -26.58 9.93
C ASN A 455 -20.67 -26.41 9.88
N SER A 456 -21.16 -25.16 9.86
CA SER A 456 -22.58 -24.81 9.76
C SER A 456 -22.76 -23.37 9.27
N ALA A 457 -24.00 -22.90 9.13
CA ALA A 457 -24.32 -21.52 8.76
C ALA A 457 -23.75 -20.45 9.69
N SER A 458 -23.44 -20.81 10.95
CA SER A 458 -22.94 -19.87 11.96
C SER A 458 -21.58 -20.27 12.55
N THR A 459 -20.92 -21.31 12.05
CA THR A 459 -19.67 -21.81 12.64
C THR A 459 -18.64 -22.23 11.61
N LEU A 460 -17.38 -21.84 11.79
CA LEU A 460 -16.24 -22.31 10.99
C LEU A 460 -15.07 -22.77 11.86
N THR A 461 -14.21 -23.61 11.29
CA THR A 461 -12.98 -24.11 11.90
C THR A 461 -11.76 -23.45 11.26
N VAL A 462 -10.86 -22.93 12.10
CA VAL A 462 -9.54 -22.42 11.72
C VAL A 462 -8.47 -23.38 12.21
N THR A 463 -7.61 -23.84 11.32
CA THR A 463 -6.40 -24.59 11.67
C THR A 463 -5.25 -23.61 11.88
N LEU A 464 -4.71 -23.59 13.09
CA LEU A 464 -3.62 -22.71 13.51
C LEU A 464 -2.25 -23.24 13.05
N PRO A 465 -1.18 -22.42 13.06
CA PRO A 465 0.14 -22.82 12.60
C PRO A 465 0.76 -24.01 13.35
N ASP A 466 0.38 -24.21 14.61
CA ASP A 466 0.80 -25.34 15.45
C ASP A 466 0.01 -26.63 15.16
N GLY A 467 -0.96 -26.58 14.24
CA GLY A 467 -1.84 -27.69 13.87
C GLY A 467 -3.08 -27.83 14.77
N SER A 468 -3.21 -27.04 15.83
CA SER A 468 -4.42 -26.99 16.63
C SER A 468 -5.59 -26.37 15.84
N GLN A 469 -6.81 -26.59 16.33
CA GLN A 469 -8.02 -26.10 15.67
C GLN A 469 -8.80 -25.20 16.63
N GLU A 470 -9.23 -24.06 16.11
CA GLU A 470 -10.10 -23.11 16.78
C GLU A 470 -11.44 -23.04 16.04
N THR A 471 -12.55 -22.93 16.77
CA THR A 471 -13.88 -22.76 16.18
C THR A 471 -14.38 -21.34 16.42
N ILE A 472 -14.80 -20.67 15.36
CA ILE A 472 -15.48 -19.38 15.44
C ILE A 472 -16.98 -19.63 15.26
N SER A 473 -17.78 -19.31 16.28
CA SER A 473 -19.25 -19.38 16.28
C SER A 473 -19.92 -18.03 15.99
N ASP A 474 -21.24 -18.02 15.84
CA ASP A 474 -22.07 -16.81 15.72
C ASP A 474 -21.72 -15.96 14.49
N ILE A 475 -21.39 -16.63 13.39
CA ILE A 475 -21.02 -15.97 12.13
C ILE A 475 -22.26 -15.39 11.44
N THR A 476 -22.16 -14.11 11.12
CA THR A 476 -23.19 -13.38 10.37
C THR A 476 -22.94 -13.45 8.88
N ALA A 477 -21.71 -13.13 8.46
CA ALA A 477 -21.28 -13.15 7.06
C ALA A 477 -19.79 -13.51 6.93
N ILE A 478 -19.43 -14.01 5.75
CA ILE A 478 -18.05 -14.36 5.38
C ILE A 478 -17.65 -13.54 4.15
N ILE A 479 -16.56 -12.80 4.26
CA ILE A 479 -15.97 -11.97 3.21
C ILE A 479 -14.68 -12.66 2.75
N THR A 480 -14.68 -13.22 1.56
CA THR A 480 -13.49 -13.85 0.97
C THR A 480 -12.64 -12.77 0.28
N ALA A 481 -11.51 -12.43 0.89
CA ALA A 481 -10.49 -11.55 0.33
C ALA A 481 -9.32 -12.37 -0.26
N THR A 482 -9.67 -13.43 -0.98
CA THR A 482 -8.77 -14.48 -1.49
C THR A 482 -8.22 -14.19 -2.88
N GLY A 483 -8.46 -12.98 -3.39
CA GLY A 483 -7.86 -12.45 -4.61
C GLY A 483 -8.56 -12.94 -5.88
N TYR A 484 -7.82 -12.92 -6.97
CA TYR A 484 -8.33 -13.27 -8.30
C TYR A 484 -7.40 -14.28 -8.97
N THR A 485 -7.96 -15.10 -9.87
CA THR A 485 -7.22 -16.04 -10.70
C THR A 485 -6.95 -15.45 -12.09
N PRO A 486 -5.81 -15.79 -12.73
CA PRO A 486 -5.43 -15.26 -14.06
C PRO A 486 -5.92 -16.14 -15.23
N PHE A 487 -6.65 -17.21 -14.95
CA PHE A 487 -6.81 -18.31 -15.90
C PHE A 487 -7.73 -17.99 -17.08
N SER A 488 -8.81 -17.23 -16.88
CA SER A 488 -9.70 -16.83 -17.97
C SER A 488 -9.00 -15.87 -18.94
N SER A 489 -8.05 -15.06 -18.46
CA SER A 489 -7.26 -14.13 -19.26
C SER A 489 -6.37 -14.78 -20.32
N LEU A 490 -6.28 -16.11 -20.30
CA LEU A 490 -5.45 -16.93 -21.17
C LEU A 490 -6.27 -17.91 -22.02
N SER A 491 -7.60 -17.96 -21.85
CA SER A 491 -8.44 -19.01 -22.45
C SER A 491 -8.51 -18.94 -23.97
N PHE A 492 -8.20 -17.78 -24.56
CA PHE A 492 -8.16 -17.62 -26.01
C PHE A 492 -6.89 -18.22 -26.66
N LEU A 493 -5.85 -18.51 -25.88
CA LEU A 493 -4.59 -19.05 -26.41
C LEU A 493 -4.72 -20.54 -26.82
N PRO A 494 -4.07 -20.99 -27.90
CA PRO A 494 -4.09 -22.38 -28.32
C PRO A 494 -3.55 -23.34 -27.24
N PRO A 495 -4.09 -24.56 -27.10
CA PRO A 495 -3.57 -25.56 -26.17
C PRO A 495 -2.09 -25.91 -26.38
N THR A 496 -1.61 -25.90 -27.63
CA THR A 496 -0.20 -26.14 -27.96
C THR A 496 0.69 -25.03 -27.43
N VAL A 497 0.27 -23.77 -27.56
CA VAL A 497 0.96 -22.60 -27.00
C VAL A 497 0.96 -22.66 -25.48
N LEU A 498 -0.20 -22.91 -24.85
CA LEU A 498 -0.30 -23.05 -23.39
C LEU A 498 0.59 -24.18 -22.85
N SER A 499 0.71 -25.29 -23.59
CA SER A 499 1.63 -26.38 -23.23
C SER A 499 3.08 -25.94 -23.26
N THR A 500 3.52 -25.19 -24.28
CA THR A 500 4.89 -24.66 -24.38
C THR A 500 5.17 -23.65 -23.27
N LEU A 501 4.19 -22.84 -22.87
CA LEU A 501 4.30 -21.91 -21.74
C LEU A 501 4.22 -22.59 -20.36
N GLU A 502 4.09 -23.92 -20.34
CA GLU A 502 3.89 -24.75 -19.15
C GLU A 502 2.73 -24.26 -18.28
N TYR A 503 1.61 -23.91 -18.92
CA TYR A 503 0.43 -23.39 -18.23
C TYR A 503 -0.05 -24.32 -17.10
N SER A 504 -0.32 -23.76 -15.93
CA SER A 504 -0.80 -24.49 -14.75
C SER A 504 -1.86 -23.70 -13.98
N THR A 505 -2.99 -24.35 -13.72
CA THR A 505 -4.05 -23.82 -12.84
C THR A 505 -3.81 -24.09 -11.36
N ASN A 506 -2.82 -24.92 -11.02
CA ASN A 506 -2.50 -25.29 -9.64
C ASN A 506 -1.68 -24.22 -8.91
N ASP A 507 -1.10 -23.25 -9.63
CA ASP A 507 -0.33 -22.17 -9.05
C ASP A 507 -0.77 -20.81 -9.64
N PRO A 508 -1.68 -20.09 -8.96
CA PRO A 508 -2.13 -18.77 -9.40
C PRO A 508 -1.11 -17.66 -9.10
N PHE A 509 0.12 -17.95 -8.69
CA PHE A 509 1.22 -16.99 -8.58
C PHE A 509 2.13 -17.06 -9.81
N ILE A 510 2.36 -18.25 -10.34
CA ILE A 510 3.19 -18.50 -11.53
C ILE A 510 2.42 -19.41 -12.50
N PRO A 511 1.36 -18.89 -13.16
CA PRO A 511 0.51 -19.67 -14.05
C PRO A 511 1.22 -20.06 -15.35
N LEU A 512 2.25 -19.31 -15.75
CA LEU A 512 3.06 -19.49 -16.96
C LEU A 512 4.55 -19.43 -16.57
N ILE A 513 5.38 -20.14 -17.32
CA ILE A 513 6.84 -20.03 -17.25
C ILE A 513 7.30 -19.14 -18.40
N LEU A 514 7.67 -17.90 -18.09
CA LEU A 514 8.10 -16.89 -19.06
C LEU A 514 9.57 -16.51 -18.84
N ASP A 515 10.25 -16.12 -19.90
CA ASP A 515 11.59 -15.53 -19.85
C ASP A 515 11.56 -14.04 -20.25
N GLY A 516 12.73 -13.40 -20.27
CA GLY A 516 12.83 -11.99 -20.59
C GLY A 516 12.15 -11.14 -19.52
N LYS A 517 12.26 -11.54 -18.25
CA LYS A 517 11.65 -10.82 -17.12
C LYS A 517 10.13 -10.75 -17.27
N GLY A 518 9.53 -11.89 -17.61
CA GLY A 518 8.09 -12.07 -17.72
C GLY A 518 7.44 -11.49 -18.98
N THR A 519 8.21 -11.24 -20.04
CA THR A 519 7.72 -10.60 -21.27
C THR A 519 7.61 -11.54 -22.49
N SER A 520 8.33 -12.67 -22.49
CA SER A 520 8.48 -13.51 -23.68
C SER A 520 8.65 -15.00 -23.35
N HIS A 521 8.67 -15.83 -24.39
CA HIS A 521 9.15 -17.20 -24.31
C HIS A 521 10.01 -17.53 -25.54
N ALA A 522 11.24 -17.99 -25.35
CA ALA A 522 12.22 -18.14 -26.43
C ALA A 522 11.76 -19.04 -27.59
N GLU A 523 10.90 -20.03 -27.33
CA GLU A 523 10.37 -20.97 -28.33
C GLU A 523 9.17 -20.42 -29.11
N ILE A 524 8.58 -19.30 -28.66
CA ILE A 524 7.46 -18.61 -29.32
C ILE A 524 7.79 -17.11 -29.40
N PRO A 525 8.81 -16.72 -30.19
CA PRO A 525 9.34 -15.36 -30.19
C PRO A 525 8.34 -14.30 -30.66
N ASP A 526 7.31 -14.71 -31.39
CA ASP A 526 6.20 -13.91 -31.91
C ASP A 526 5.05 -13.67 -30.90
N LEU A 527 5.16 -14.22 -29.68
CA LEU A 527 4.23 -14.02 -28.58
C LEU A 527 4.89 -13.23 -27.44
N GLY A 528 4.24 -12.14 -27.03
CA GLY A 528 4.68 -11.32 -25.91
C GLY A 528 3.63 -11.19 -24.80
N PHE A 529 4.08 -10.81 -23.62
CA PHE A 529 3.26 -10.55 -22.44
C PHE A 529 3.68 -9.22 -21.82
N VAL A 530 2.74 -8.33 -21.55
CA VAL A 530 3.05 -7.07 -20.85
C VAL A 530 2.11 -6.93 -19.64
N GLY A 531 2.70 -6.77 -18.45
CA GLY A 531 1.94 -6.64 -17.21
C GLY A 531 1.23 -7.92 -16.74
N PHE A 532 1.51 -9.08 -17.35
CA PHE A 532 0.88 -10.35 -16.99
C PHE A 532 1.62 -11.05 -15.84
N TYR A 533 1.54 -10.47 -14.64
CA TYR A 533 2.05 -11.09 -13.41
C TYR A 533 1.31 -10.54 -12.18
N ARG A 534 1.41 -11.24 -11.05
CA ARG A 534 0.72 -10.86 -9.81
C ARG A 534 1.28 -9.54 -9.25
N GLY A 535 0.46 -8.49 -9.27
CA GLY A 535 0.78 -7.16 -8.75
C GLY A 535 1.69 -6.35 -9.69
N PRO A 536 1.23 -6.00 -10.90
CA PRO A 536 2.11 -5.43 -11.90
C PRO A 536 2.36 -3.93 -11.72
N TYR A 537 3.60 -3.50 -11.98
CA TYR A 537 4.08 -2.12 -11.82
C TYR A 537 4.06 -1.40 -13.16
N TRP A 538 3.63 -0.13 -13.19
CA TRP A 538 3.47 0.62 -14.44
C TRP A 538 4.81 0.86 -15.15
N GLY A 539 5.85 1.25 -14.42
CA GLY A 539 7.20 1.37 -14.97
C GLY A 539 7.73 0.05 -15.55
N ALA A 540 7.46 -1.07 -14.87
CA ALA A 540 7.87 -2.37 -15.37
C ALA A 540 7.10 -2.79 -16.62
N MET A 541 5.79 -2.52 -16.69
CA MET A 541 4.99 -2.73 -17.90
C MET A 541 5.56 -1.93 -19.08
N GLU A 542 5.91 -0.66 -18.86
CA GLU A 542 6.51 0.19 -19.89
C GLU A 542 7.86 -0.37 -20.36
N MET A 543 8.70 -0.84 -19.45
CA MET A 543 9.97 -1.47 -19.78
C MET A 543 9.81 -2.83 -20.49
N GLN A 544 8.82 -3.64 -20.11
CA GLN A 544 8.47 -4.89 -20.79
C GLN A 544 8.03 -4.62 -22.23
N ALA A 545 7.17 -3.62 -22.45
CA ALA A 545 6.75 -3.20 -23.79
C ALA A 545 7.93 -2.75 -24.65
N ARG A 546 8.84 -1.93 -24.09
CA ARG A 546 10.08 -1.48 -24.79
C ARG A 546 10.99 -2.65 -25.15
N SER A 547 11.18 -3.58 -24.22
CA SER A 547 12.00 -4.77 -24.44
C SER A 547 11.44 -5.64 -25.56
N LEU A 548 10.13 -5.91 -25.52
CA LEU A 548 9.45 -6.71 -26.54
C LEU A 548 9.55 -6.06 -27.93
N ALA A 549 9.23 -4.76 -28.01
CA ALA A 549 9.27 -4.02 -29.27
C ALA A 549 10.70 -3.93 -29.83
N SER A 550 11.72 -3.77 -28.98
CA SER A 550 13.13 -3.80 -29.40
C SER A 550 13.55 -5.15 -29.96
N THR A 551 13.07 -6.26 -29.38
CA THR A 551 13.31 -7.60 -29.90
C THR A 551 12.65 -7.79 -31.28
N TRP A 552 11.40 -7.39 -31.44
CA TRP A 552 10.67 -7.56 -32.72
C TRP A 552 11.15 -6.63 -33.82
N ALA A 553 11.62 -5.42 -33.50
CA ALA A 553 12.16 -4.50 -34.50
C ALA A 553 13.44 -5.05 -35.17
N LYS A 554 14.19 -5.93 -34.51
CA LYS A 554 15.36 -6.61 -35.10
C LYS A 554 14.95 -7.59 -36.21
N ASP A 555 13.80 -8.25 -36.07
CA ASP A 555 13.29 -9.28 -36.99
C ASP A 555 12.94 -8.72 -38.38
N LEU A 556 12.52 -7.46 -38.46
CA LEU A 556 12.17 -6.81 -39.75
C LEU A 556 13.35 -6.71 -40.73
N SER A 557 14.59 -6.85 -40.24
CA SER A 557 15.82 -6.73 -41.03
C SER A 557 16.66 -8.03 -41.11
N PHE A 558 16.29 -9.10 -40.40
CA PHE A 558 17.18 -10.23 -40.12
C PHE A 558 16.51 -11.59 -40.36
N THR A 559 17.15 -12.47 -41.14
CA THR A 559 16.66 -13.85 -41.43
C THR A 559 17.37 -14.92 -40.59
N GLY A 560 18.04 -14.54 -39.49
CA GLY A 560 18.74 -15.46 -38.59
C GLY A 560 17.97 -15.74 -37.30
N PRO A 561 18.57 -16.44 -36.33
CA PRO A 561 17.89 -16.78 -35.06
C PRO A 561 17.54 -15.52 -34.25
N TYR A 562 16.36 -15.50 -33.63
CA TYR A 562 15.86 -14.39 -32.80
C TYR A 562 16.79 -14.02 -31.63
N PHE A 563 17.50 -15.01 -31.09
CA PHE A 563 18.33 -14.88 -29.92
C PHE A 563 19.71 -15.52 -30.17
N THR A 564 20.74 -14.89 -29.64
CA THR A 564 22.09 -15.45 -29.54
C THR A 564 22.11 -16.64 -28.57
N ASN A 565 23.13 -17.49 -28.67
CA ASN A 565 23.29 -18.63 -27.74
C ASN A 565 23.41 -18.20 -26.27
N GLU A 566 24.01 -17.03 -26.03
CA GLU A 566 24.13 -16.46 -24.69
C GLU A 566 22.76 -16.04 -24.15
N GLU A 567 21.97 -15.31 -24.95
CA GLU A 567 20.59 -14.94 -24.59
C GLU A 567 19.71 -16.17 -24.34
N LEU A 568 19.81 -17.21 -25.18
CA LEU A 568 19.08 -18.47 -24.98
C LEU A 568 19.46 -19.17 -23.67
N THR A 569 20.74 -19.12 -23.29
CA THR A 569 21.22 -19.67 -22.02
C THR A 569 20.64 -18.89 -20.83
N GLN A 570 20.68 -17.56 -20.88
CA GLN A 570 20.12 -16.70 -19.85
C GLN A 570 18.61 -16.90 -19.69
N LYS A 571 17.86 -16.92 -20.81
CA LYS A 571 16.42 -17.19 -20.83
C LYS A 571 16.07 -18.57 -20.27
N THR A 572 16.88 -19.59 -20.59
CA THR A 572 16.69 -20.94 -20.03
C THR A 572 16.90 -20.97 -18.52
N ASN A 573 17.96 -20.32 -18.02
CA ASN A 573 18.21 -20.21 -16.59
C ASN A 573 17.07 -19.50 -15.84
N GLU A 574 16.49 -18.45 -16.43
CA GLU A 574 15.33 -17.75 -15.86
C GLU A 574 14.10 -18.67 -15.78
N ARG A 575 13.81 -19.43 -16.85
CA ARG A 575 12.71 -20.41 -16.85
C ARG A 575 12.93 -21.52 -15.80
N ASP A 576 14.15 -22.03 -15.65
CA ASP A 576 14.48 -23.05 -14.64
C ASP A 576 14.28 -22.53 -13.21
N LEU A 577 14.60 -21.27 -12.97
CA LEU A 577 14.37 -20.61 -11.69
C LEU A 577 12.87 -20.47 -11.39
N LEU A 578 12.05 -20.10 -12.38
CA LEU A 578 10.59 -20.05 -12.23
C LEU A 578 9.98 -21.45 -12.02
N ARG A 579 10.45 -22.48 -12.72
CA ARG A 579 10.03 -23.88 -12.48
C ARG A 579 10.34 -24.31 -11.06
N THR A 580 11.52 -23.96 -10.57
CA THR A 580 11.95 -24.23 -9.19
C THR A 580 11.03 -23.50 -8.21
N LEU A 581 10.77 -22.21 -8.43
CA LEU A 581 9.86 -21.41 -7.60
C LEU A 581 8.43 -21.95 -7.55
N ARG A 582 7.91 -22.43 -8.68
CA ARG A 582 6.55 -23.00 -8.77
C ARG A 582 6.41 -24.30 -8.01
N THR A 583 7.43 -25.15 -8.05
CA THR A 583 7.38 -26.53 -7.51
C THR A 583 7.96 -26.68 -6.11
N THR A 584 8.73 -25.69 -5.62
CA THR A 584 9.40 -25.77 -4.32
C THR A 584 8.44 -25.55 -3.13
N ASN A 585 8.78 -26.19 -2.01
CA ASN A 585 8.21 -25.90 -0.70
C ASN A 585 8.94 -24.75 0.01
N LEU A 586 10.03 -24.24 -0.57
CA LEU A 586 10.78 -23.14 0.01
C LEU A 586 9.92 -21.85 0.10
N PRO A 587 10.24 -20.99 1.07
CA PRO A 587 9.64 -19.66 1.20
C PRO A 587 9.64 -18.86 -0.11
N ARG A 588 8.46 -18.34 -0.49
CA ARG A 588 8.27 -17.47 -1.66
C ARG A 588 7.80 -16.07 -1.24
N SER A 589 8.17 -15.06 -2.01
CA SER A 589 7.63 -13.72 -1.84
C SER A 589 6.13 -13.67 -2.13
N GLN A 590 5.45 -12.68 -1.54
CA GLN A 590 4.04 -12.40 -1.84
C GLN A 590 3.84 -12.08 -3.34
N PHE A 591 4.79 -11.38 -3.97
CA PHE A 591 4.77 -11.06 -5.39
C PHE A 591 5.98 -11.71 -6.07
N PRO A 592 5.78 -12.64 -7.03
CA PRO A 592 6.88 -13.34 -7.70
C PRO A 592 7.86 -12.41 -8.40
N MET A 593 7.36 -11.26 -8.89
CA MET A 593 8.15 -10.20 -9.51
C MET A 593 8.17 -8.92 -8.65
N GLY A 594 8.21 -9.07 -7.32
CA GLY A 594 8.12 -7.97 -6.37
C GLY A 594 9.36 -7.07 -6.24
N ASP A 595 10.48 -7.42 -6.88
CA ASP A 595 11.68 -6.58 -6.90
C ASP A 595 11.60 -5.49 -7.99
N TYR A 596 10.75 -4.48 -7.77
CA TYR A 596 10.53 -3.39 -8.71
C TYR A 596 11.82 -2.63 -9.08
N VAL A 597 12.64 -2.25 -8.10
CA VAL A 597 13.89 -1.50 -8.32
C VAL A 597 14.86 -2.32 -9.18
N GLY A 598 15.07 -3.60 -8.84
CA GLY A 598 15.93 -4.48 -9.61
C GLY A 598 15.42 -4.72 -11.03
N LEU A 599 14.10 -4.86 -11.19
CA LEU A 599 13.46 -5.03 -12.49
C LEU A 599 13.66 -3.80 -13.39
N MET A 600 13.40 -2.60 -12.86
CA MET A 600 13.60 -1.33 -13.57
C MET A 600 15.06 -1.10 -13.96
N GLU A 601 16.00 -1.26 -13.01
CA GLU A 601 17.43 -1.04 -13.26
C GLU A 601 18.01 -2.06 -14.24
N THR A 602 17.58 -3.32 -14.18
CA THR A 602 18.05 -4.35 -15.12
C THR A 602 17.48 -4.11 -16.52
N LEU A 603 16.18 -3.86 -16.66
CA LEU A 603 15.59 -3.58 -17.98
C LEU A 603 16.14 -2.29 -18.60
N ALA A 604 16.34 -1.24 -17.79
CA ALA A 604 16.96 -0.01 -18.27
C ALA A 604 18.37 -0.25 -18.82
N ARG A 605 19.18 -1.06 -18.10
CA ARG A 605 20.53 -1.44 -18.55
C ARG A 605 20.49 -2.24 -19.85
N ASP A 606 19.63 -3.26 -19.93
CA ASP A 606 19.50 -4.11 -21.12
C ASP A 606 19.06 -3.31 -22.36
N LEU A 607 18.27 -2.26 -22.15
CA LEU A 607 17.77 -1.36 -23.20
C LEU A 607 18.66 -0.13 -23.42
N ASN A 608 19.79 -0.01 -22.73
CA ASN A 608 20.67 1.17 -22.74
C ASN A 608 19.94 2.49 -22.45
N ILE A 609 18.99 2.48 -21.52
CA ILE A 609 18.24 3.65 -21.08
C ILE A 609 18.93 4.25 -19.85
N PRO A 610 19.45 5.48 -19.93
CA PRO A 610 20.11 6.10 -18.78
C PRO A 610 19.08 6.56 -17.74
N ARG A 611 19.53 6.63 -16.48
CA ARG A 611 18.74 7.17 -15.37
C ARG A 611 18.96 8.68 -15.25
N ALA A 612 17.90 9.45 -15.42
CA ALA A 612 17.90 10.90 -15.25
C ALA A 612 18.08 11.30 -13.77
N PRO A 613 18.81 12.39 -13.49
CA PRO A 613 18.96 12.91 -12.14
C PRO A 613 17.69 13.59 -11.64
N ILE A 614 17.55 13.60 -10.31
CA ILE A 614 16.53 14.41 -9.66
C ILE A 614 17.08 15.85 -9.60
N PRO A 615 16.34 16.87 -10.08
CA PRO A 615 16.80 18.25 -10.06
C PRO A 615 17.14 18.72 -8.64
N THR A 616 18.28 19.38 -8.42
CA THR A 616 18.61 19.98 -7.13
C THR A 616 18.29 21.48 -7.12
N SER A 617 17.99 22.04 -5.94
CA SER A 617 17.67 23.46 -5.78
C SER A 617 18.83 24.42 -6.11
N THR A 618 20.04 23.91 -6.34
CA THR A 618 21.26 24.69 -6.60
C THR A 618 21.64 24.77 -8.09
N SER A 619 20.94 24.09 -9.01
CA SER A 619 21.35 24.00 -10.42
C SER A 619 20.74 25.04 -11.38
N ASN A 620 20.16 26.12 -10.88
CA ASN A 620 19.53 27.15 -11.74
C ASN A 620 20.51 28.07 -12.50
N HIS A 621 21.82 27.85 -12.44
CA HIS A 621 22.78 28.60 -13.26
C HIS A 621 23.83 27.68 -13.89
N HIS A 622 23.49 27.19 -15.10
CA HIS A 622 24.34 26.97 -16.28
C HIS A 622 23.94 25.68 -17.02
N HIS A 623 23.23 25.85 -18.14
CA HIS A 623 23.19 24.87 -19.23
C HIS A 623 24.60 24.74 -19.83
N HIS A 624 25.42 23.86 -19.26
CA HIS A 624 26.48 23.22 -20.01
C HIS A 624 26.39 21.71 -19.78
N GLN A 625 26.13 20.99 -20.86
CA GLN A 625 26.33 19.54 -20.94
C GLN A 625 27.73 19.22 -20.42
N SER A 626 27.82 18.68 -19.19
CA SER A 626 29.03 17.99 -18.79
C SER A 626 29.04 16.67 -19.56
N ASN A 627 30.10 16.48 -20.34
CA ASN A 627 30.39 15.22 -21.01
C ASN A 627 30.28 14.07 -20.00
N ALA A 628 29.47 13.08 -20.35
CA ALA A 628 29.32 11.83 -19.62
C ALA A 628 30.62 11.02 -19.73
N THR A 629 31.62 11.39 -18.94
CA THR A 629 32.83 10.57 -18.73
C THR A 629 32.74 9.92 -17.36
N HIS A 630 32.21 8.69 -17.34
CA HIS A 630 32.62 7.56 -16.50
C HIS A 630 33.02 7.80 -15.03
N ASN A 631 32.30 8.64 -14.27
CA ASN A 631 32.41 8.62 -12.81
C ASN A 631 31.02 8.53 -12.16
N ASP A 632 30.73 7.31 -11.69
CA ASP A 632 29.58 6.84 -10.92
C ASP A 632 29.46 7.54 -9.53
N ASN A 633 29.33 8.86 -9.49
CA ASN A 633 28.84 9.52 -8.28
C ASN A 633 27.31 9.45 -8.26
N TYR A 634 26.84 8.26 -7.88
CA TYR A 634 25.51 7.86 -7.45
C TYR A 634 24.41 8.92 -7.63
N ASN A 635 23.72 8.83 -8.76
CA ASN A 635 22.44 9.49 -8.95
C ASN A 635 21.39 8.84 -8.01
N HIS A 636 21.41 9.24 -6.73
CA HIS A 636 20.63 8.70 -5.61
C HIS A 636 19.12 8.96 -5.73
N GLY A 637 18.34 8.46 -4.76
CA GLY A 637 16.90 8.68 -4.64
C GLY A 637 16.03 7.59 -5.28
N PRO A 638 14.70 7.77 -5.26
CA PRO A 638 13.74 6.74 -5.63
C PRO A 638 13.76 6.40 -7.13
N VAL A 639 13.58 5.12 -7.43
CA VAL A 639 13.34 4.61 -8.79
C VAL A 639 11.89 4.86 -9.18
N LEU A 640 11.68 5.57 -10.29
CA LEU A 640 10.35 5.85 -10.85
C LEU A 640 10.41 6.03 -12.38
N PRO A 641 9.29 5.83 -13.11
CA PRO A 641 9.28 5.72 -14.57
C PRO A 641 9.87 6.94 -15.29
N SER A 642 9.52 8.17 -14.89
CA SER A 642 10.00 9.42 -15.52
C SER A 642 11.51 9.67 -15.39
N ARG A 643 12.24 8.85 -14.62
CA ARG A 643 13.72 8.87 -14.63
C ARG A 643 14.31 8.06 -15.78
N TYR A 644 13.54 7.29 -16.54
CA TYR A 644 14.04 6.39 -17.58
C TYR A 644 13.40 6.70 -18.94
N ILE A 645 13.80 7.82 -19.53
CA ILE A 645 13.39 8.22 -20.89
C ILE A 645 14.42 7.69 -21.91
N PRO A 646 13.99 6.91 -22.91
CA PRO A 646 14.91 6.36 -23.92
C PRO A 646 15.32 7.44 -24.95
N THR A 647 16.44 7.22 -25.63
CA THR A 647 16.79 7.94 -26.86
C THR A 647 15.84 7.55 -28.01
N PRO A 648 15.49 8.48 -28.93
CA PRO A 648 15.97 9.88 -29.02
C PRO A 648 15.23 10.86 -28.10
N PHE A 649 14.18 10.44 -27.38
CA PHE A 649 13.35 11.34 -26.56
C PHE A 649 14.10 12.02 -25.41
N LEU A 650 15.20 11.41 -24.95
CA LEU A 650 16.08 11.99 -23.93
C LEU A 650 16.70 13.34 -24.35
N THR A 651 17.01 13.49 -25.64
CA THR A 651 17.59 14.72 -26.22
C THR A 651 16.60 15.28 -27.22
N PRO A 652 15.58 16.04 -26.75
CA PRO A 652 14.50 16.47 -27.61
C PRO A 652 15.02 17.36 -28.72
N THR A 653 14.52 17.14 -29.94
CA THR A 653 14.78 18.05 -31.05
C THR A 653 13.64 19.07 -31.09
N PRO A 654 13.90 20.39 -31.08
CA PRO A 654 12.84 21.41 -30.98
C PRO A 654 11.77 21.33 -32.10
N SER A 655 12.11 20.75 -33.24
CA SER A 655 11.19 20.52 -34.35
C SER A 655 10.26 19.32 -34.14
N ASP A 656 10.67 18.34 -33.33
CA ASP A 656 9.85 17.18 -33.01
C ASP A 656 8.97 17.48 -31.79
N ARG A 657 7.67 17.61 -32.06
CA ARG A 657 6.66 17.91 -31.04
C ARG A 657 6.55 16.79 -30.00
N LEU A 658 6.75 15.54 -30.39
CA LEU A 658 6.59 14.41 -29.48
C LEU A 658 7.73 14.36 -28.47
N SER A 659 8.99 14.42 -28.91
CA SER A 659 10.12 14.47 -27.97
C SER A 659 10.06 15.69 -27.04
N THR A 660 9.63 16.85 -27.55
CA THR A 660 9.43 18.06 -26.73
C THR A 660 8.34 17.87 -25.67
N LEU A 661 7.21 17.25 -26.03
CA LEU A 661 6.14 16.91 -25.09
C LEU A 661 6.66 15.98 -24.00
N ILE A 662 7.28 14.85 -24.37
CA ILE A 662 7.79 13.85 -23.45
C ILE A 662 8.79 14.46 -22.46
N ALA A 663 9.74 15.27 -22.95
CA ALA A 663 10.72 15.95 -22.11
C ALA A 663 10.08 16.94 -21.13
N ARG A 664 9.01 17.64 -21.54
CA ARG A 664 8.26 18.54 -20.65
C ARG A 664 7.53 17.77 -19.55
N GLU A 665 6.81 16.70 -19.91
CA GLU A 665 6.05 15.88 -18.96
C GLU A 665 6.98 15.18 -17.95
N SER A 666 8.12 14.64 -18.39
CA SER A 666 9.11 14.05 -17.48
C SER A 666 9.70 15.10 -16.54
N THR A 667 10.03 16.29 -17.05
CA THR A 667 10.55 17.41 -16.25
C THR A 667 9.53 17.88 -15.21
N ASN A 668 8.26 17.99 -15.58
CA ASN A 668 7.18 18.33 -14.65
C ASN A 668 7.10 17.33 -13.50
N THR A 669 7.15 16.03 -13.82
CA THR A 669 7.13 14.95 -12.81
C THR A 669 8.34 15.03 -11.88
N LEU A 670 9.55 15.22 -12.41
CA LEU A 670 10.78 15.31 -11.61
C LEU A 670 10.83 16.57 -10.74
N ASN A 671 10.36 17.72 -11.23
CA ASN A 671 10.24 18.94 -10.42
C ASN A 671 9.21 18.76 -9.28
N SER A 672 8.13 18.01 -9.54
CA SER A 672 7.13 17.70 -8.55
C SER A 672 7.61 16.70 -7.50
N LEU A 673 8.38 15.69 -7.93
CA LEU A 673 9.10 14.79 -7.04
C LEU A 673 10.04 15.60 -6.15
N GLN A 674 10.87 16.47 -6.74
CA GLN A 674 11.82 17.28 -5.99
C GLN A 674 11.12 18.12 -4.91
N ARG A 675 9.98 18.74 -5.22
CA ARG A 675 9.17 19.44 -4.22
C ARG A 675 8.72 18.48 -3.12
N THR A 676 8.22 17.31 -3.46
CA THR A 676 7.70 16.33 -2.48
C THR A 676 8.79 15.83 -1.52
N ILE A 677 9.99 15.54 -2.02
CA ILE A 677 11.10 15.00 -1.22
C ILE A 677 11.95 16.08 -0.54
N THR A 678 11.71 17.36 -0.88
CA THR A 678 12.42 18.49 -0.30
C THR A 678 11.63 19.04 0.89
N PRO A 679 12.29 19.16 2.05
CA PRO A 679 11.76 19.84 3.22
C PRO A 679 11.06 21.18 2.92
N SER A 680 9.77 21.33 3.24
CA SER A 680 9.13 22.66 3.27
C SER A 680 7.94 22.70 4.23
N PRO A 681 7.60 23.89 4.80
CA PRO A 681 6.44 24.04 5.68
C PRO A 681 5.08 23.64 5.07
N THR A 682 5.02 23.38 3.75
CA THR A 682 3.82 22.91 3.05
C THR A 682 3.90 21.43 2.64
N ASN A 683 5.10 20.84 2.50
CA ASN A 683 5.27 19.45 2.05
C ASN A 683 5.38 18.44 3.20
N TYR A 684 5.79 18.87 4.40
CA TYR A 684 5.85 18.02 5.59
C TYR A 684 4.49 17.70 6.21
N ASN A 685 3.53 18.59 6.03
CA ASN A 685 2.31 18.56 6.80
C ASN A 685 1.41 17.37 6.42
N LEU A 686 1.39 16.94 5.15
CA LEU A 686 0.50 15.87 4.73
C LEU A 686 0.90 14.53 5.35
N GLY A 687 2.12 14.06 5.11
CA GLY A 687 2.57 12.76 5.63
C GLY A 687 2.59 12.73 7.16
N MET A 688 3.05 13.81 7.80
CA MET A 688 3.07 13.90 9.26
C MET A 688 1.65 14.02 9.84
N GLY A 689 0.80 14.84 9.24
CA GLY A 689 -0.61 15.00 9.64
C GLY A 689 -1.39 13.70 9.51
N MET A 690 -1.20 12.94 8.42
CA MET A 690 -1.75 11.59 8.25
C MET A 690 -1.28 10.64 9.35
N ALA A 691 0.03 10.66 9.66
CA ALA A 691 0.62 9.78 10.67
C ALA A 691 0.09 10.08 12.08
N ILE A 692 0.06 11.37 12.47
CA ILE A 692 -0.48 11.81 13.75
C ILE A 692 -1.97 11.52 13.83
N PHE A 693 -2.76 11.89 12.81
CA PHE A 693 -4.21 11.68 12.83
C PHE A 693 -4.54 10.19 12.98
N ARG A 694 -3.95 9.31 12.17
CA ARG A 694 -4.08 7.85 12.35
C ARG A 694 -3.77 7.45 13.78
N ALA A 695 -2.62 7.89 14.28
CA ALA A 695 -2.14 7.54 15.61
C ALA A 695 -2.93 8.22 16.74
N LEU A 696 -3.98 9.00 16.50
CA LEU A 696 -4.91 9.44 17.56
C LEU A 696 -6.00 8.40 17.84
N HIS A 697 -6.30 7.52 16.89
CA HIS A 697 -7.38 6.53 17.02
C HIS A 697 -7.21 5.67 18.27
N GLY A 698 -8.33 5.50 18.98
CA GLY A 698 -8.48 4.62 20.12
C GLY A 698 -8.58 5.38 21.43
N GLN A 699 -8.37 4.64 22.51
CA GLN A 699 -8.48 5.12 23.87
C GLN A 699 -7.15 5.71 24.37
N TRP A 700 -7.26 6.76 25.18
CA TRP A 700 -6.17 7.45 25.85
C TRP A 700 -6.58 7.74 27.29
N THR A 701 -5.63 7.63 28.21
CA THR A 701 -5.75 8.25 29.54
C THR A 701 -5.30 9.69 29.44
N TYR A 702 -6.05 10.62 30.04
CA TYR A 702 -5.64 12.02 30.08
C TYR A 702 -5.52 12.53 31.51
N THR A 703 -4.61 13.47 31.71
CA THR A 703 -4.48 14.28 32.93
C THR A 703 -4.45 15.75 32.52
N ARG A 704 -5.41 16.53 33.03
CA ARG A 704 -5.57 17.95 32.75
C ARG A 704 -5.26 18.76 33.99
N THR A 705 -4.30 19.65 33.91
CA THR A 705 -3.90 20.59 34.96
C THR A 705 -4.21 22.01 34.54
N VAL A 706 -4.92 22.75 35.39
CA VAL A 706 -5.25 24.17 35.17
C VAL A 706 -4.44 25.01 36.14
N ILE A 707 -3.75 26.03 35.61
CA ILE A 707 -2.83 26.88 36.37
C ILE A 707 -3.21 28.34 36.14
N HIS A 708 -3.36 29.10 37.23
CA HIS A 708 -3.49 30.55 37.16
C HIS A 708 -2.10 31.20 37.11
N ILE A 709 -1.87 32.06 36.12
CA ILE A 709 -0.67 32.89 36.00
C ILE A 709 -1.02 34.28 36.54
N LEU A 710 -0.42 34.63 37.68
CA LEU A 710 -0.52 35.97 38.25
C LEU A 710 0.46 36.92 37.53
N PRO A 711 0.07 38.18 37.28
CA PRO A 711 0.99 39.16 36.74
C PRO A 711 2.14 39.48 37.71
N SER A 712 3.34 39.71 37.18
CA SER A 712 4.49 40.15 37.99
C SER A 712 4.26 41.56 38.55
N PRO A 713 4.46 41.81 39.86
CA PRO A 713 4.42 43.16 40.42
C PRO A 713 5.77 43.85 40.21
N SER A 714 6.13 44.24 38.98
CA SER A 714 7.17 45.26 38.74
C SER A 714 7.26 45.71 37.27
N PRO A 715 7.21 47.02 36.98
CA PRO A 715 7.63 47.57 35.69
C PRO A 715 9.15 47.80 35.74
N SER A 716 9.93 47.06 34.97
CA SER A 716 11.34 47.37 34.69
C SER A 716 11.55 47.26 33.17
N PRO A 717 12.03 48.31 32.45
CA PRO A 717 11.91 48.39 30.99
C PRO A 717 12.88 47.53 30.18
N ALA A 718 13.56 46.53 30.76
CA ALA A 718 14.72 45.90 30.12
C ALA A 718 14.75 44.36 30.11
N SER A 719 13.69 43.66 30.50
CA SER A 719 13.63 42.20 30.34
C SER A 719 12.21 41.70 30.04
N LEU A 720 12.11 40.72 29.13
CA LEU A 720 10.88 39.97 28.86
C LEU A 720 10.27 39.47 30.19
N PRO A 721 8.96 39.62 30.43
CA PRO A 721 8.34 39.24 31.68
C PRO A 721 8.29 37.71 31.80
N THR A 722 9.10 37.15 32.70
CA THR A 722 9.03 35.74 33.10
C THR A 722 8.00 35.61 34.24
N PRO A 723 6.97 34.75 34.13
CA PRO A 723 5.95 34.62 35.18
C PRO A 723 6.55 34.00 36.45
N THR A 724 6.49 34.73 37.57
CA THR A 724 7.17 34.39 38.84
C THR A 724 6.29 33.73 39.91
N ARG A 725 4.98 33.59 39.69
CA ARG A 725 4.10 32.84 40.60
C ARG A 725 2.95 32.18 39.85
N SER A 726 2.84 30.85 39.99
CA SER A 726 1.79 30.04 39.38
C SER A 726 1.15 29.16 40.45
N SER A 727 -0.18 29.12 40.50
CA SER A 727 -0.92 28.27 41.44
C SER A 727 -1.81 27.30 40.65
N GLN A 728 -1.65 26.00 40.89
CA GLN A 728 -2.52 24.98 40.32
C GLN A 728 -3.93 25.13 40.91
N ILE A 729 -4.92 25.34 40.04
CA ILE A 729 -6.33 25.52 40.40
C ILE A 729 -7.00 24.15 40.54
N SER A 730 -6.79 23.28 39.56
CA SER A 730 -7.44 21.99 39.50
C SER A 730 -6.62 21.00 38.69
N GLN A 731 -6.77 19.72 39.02
CA GLN A 731 -6.28 18.61 38.21
C GLN A 731 -7.42 17.60 38.07
N VAL A 732 -7.65 17.15 36.84
CA VAL A 732 -8.69 16.16 36.52
C VAL A 732 -8.07 15.10 35.62
N SER A 733 -8.34 13.84 35.91
CA SER A 733 -7.96 12.73 35.05
C SER A 733 -9.20 11.99 34.52
N GLY A 734 -9.04 11.35 33.37
CA GLY A 734 -10.13 10.62 32.73
C GLY A 734 -9.65 9.82 31.53
N THR A 735 -10.63 9.35 30.76
CA THR A 735 -10.41 8.64 29.51
C THR A 735 -10.87 9.51 28.35
N ALA A 736 -10.07 9.60 27.30
CA ALA A 736 -10.44 10.21 26.03
C ALA A 736 -10.42 9.15 24.93
N THR A 737 -11.44 9.11 24.07
CA THR A 737 -11.51 8.11 22.99
C THR A 737 -11.77 8.79 21.65
N PHE A 738 -10.98 8.44 20.63
CA PHE A 738 -11.17 8.86 19.25
C PHE A 738 -11.81 7.74 18.44
N HIS A 739 -13.06 7.94 18.03
CA HIS A 739 -13.85 6.98 17.27
C HIS A 739 -13.87 7.34 15.79
N PRO A 740 -13.35 6.47 14.89
CA PRO A 740 -13.43 6.70 13.47
C PRO A 740 -14.86 6.62 12.97
N ARG A 741 -15.21 7.47 12.00
CA ARG A 741 -16.50 7.39 11.32
C ARG A 741 -16.41 7.86 9.87
N ARG A 742 -17.44 7.57 9.09
CA ARG A 742 -17.63 8.15 7.76
C ARG A 742 -17.53 9.67 7.86
N THR A 743 -16.78 10.25 6.93
CA THR A 743 -16.65 11.71 6.85
C THR A 743 -18.01 12.34 6.61
N SER A 744 -18.34 13.34 7.42
CA SER A 744 -19.58 14.12 7.27
C SER A 744 -19.59 15.00 6.02
N SER A 745 -18.44 15.17 5.36
CA SER A 745 -18.29 15.93 4.13
C SER A 745 -17.18 15.37 3.25
N ILE A 746 -17.35 15.50 1.93
CA ILE A 746 -16.36 15.08 0.92
C ILE A 746 -15.04 15.87 0.97
N TRP A 747 -14.99 16.97 1.72
CA TRP A 747 -13.81 17.83 1.85
C TRP A 747 -12.78 17.32 2.87
N TYR A 748 -13.14 16.31 3.66
CA TYR A 748 -12.28 15.72 4.67
C TYR A 748 -11.87 14.32 4.25
N GLU A 749 -10.61 13.99 4.52
CA GLU A 749 -10.07 12.67 4.24
C GLU A 749 -10.51 11.67 5.30
N LYS A 750 -10.43 12.07 6.57
CA LYS A 750 -10.81 11.26 7.73
C LYS A 750 -11.46 12.11 8.80
N GLU A 751 -12.31 11.48 9.59
CA GLU A 751 -13.07 12.15 10.65
C GLU A 751 -13.21 11.25 11.87
N TYR A 752 -12.84 11.78 13.04
CA TYR A 752 -12.99 11.12 14.34
C TYR A 752 -13.97 11.91 15.21
N VAL A 753 -14.84 11.17 15.91
CA VAL A 753 -15.59 11.68 17.07
C VAL A 753 -14.75 11.46 18.30
N TYR A 754 -14.45 12.53 19.01
CA TYR A 754 -13.70 12.51 20.25
C TYR A 754 -14.65 12.65 21.44
N GLU A 755 -14.49 11.80 22.44
CA GLU A 755 -15.29 11.84 23.69
C GLU A 755 -14.39 11.75 24.93
N GLU A 756 -14.58 12.65 25.89
CA GLU A 756 -13.96 12.58 27.23
C GLU A 756 -14.94 12.08 28.29
N VAL A 757 -14.48 11.12 29.09
CA VAL A 757 -15.16 10.62 30.27
C VAL A 757 -14.24 10.84 31.49
N PRO A 758 -14.56 11.79 32.38
CA PRO A 758 -13.80 12.02 33.61
C PRO A 758 -13.86 10.81 34.56
N ASN A 759 -12.80 10.60 35.36
CA ASN A 759 -12.85 9.62 36.44
C ASN A 759 -13.69 10.17 37.60
N ASN A 760 -14.72 9.45 38.03
CA ASN A 760 -15.67 9.87 39.08
C ASN A 760 -15.07 10.08 40.49
N ASN A 761 -13.75 9.92 40.68
CA ASN A 761 -13.13 9.94 42.01
C ASN A 761 -12.55 11.30 42.46
N ASP A 762 -12.46 12.30 41.57
CA ASP A 762 -11.82 13.59 41.90
C ASP A 762 -12.78 14.69 42.43
N THR A 763 -14.08 14.40 42.56
CA THR A 763 -15.06 15.37 43.09
C THR A 763 -15.08 15.48 44.62
N HIS A 764 -14.26 14.73 45.35
CA HIS A 764 -14.38 14.66 46.81
C HIS A 764 -13.64 15.74 47.63
N ASN A 765 -13.02 16.75 47.03
CA ASN A 765 -12.20 17.71 47.80
C ASN A 765 -12.69 19.16 47.86
N ASN A 766 -13.96 19.45 47.55
CA ASN A 766 -14.57 20.75 47.84
C ASN A 766 -15.90 20.61 48.60
N ASN A 767 -15.82 20.12 49.84
CA ASN A 767 -16.86 20.37 50.83
C ASN A 767 -16.43 21.53 51.75
N HIS A 768 -16.86 22.74 51.41
CA HIS A 768 -17.16 23.74 52.42
C HIS A 768 -18.63 24.11 52.31
N HIS A 769 -19.36 23.75 53.38
CA HIS A 769 -20.74 24.09 53.65
C HIS A 769 -21.06 25.55 53.33
N THR A 770 -22.14 25.78 52.59
CA THR A 770 -23.21 26.68 53.04
C THR A 770 -24.54 26.19 52.45
N ASP A 771 -25.47 25.84 53.33
CA ASP A 771 -26.87 25.58 53.00
C ASP A 771 -27.50 26.84 52.38
N THR A 772 -28.11 26.70 51.20
CA THR A 772 -29.34 27.42 50.86
C THR A 772 -30.10 26.63 49.79
N ASP A 773 -31.32 26.24 50.13
CA ASP A 773 -32.33 25.69 49.22
C ASP A 773 -32.64 26.69 48.09
N THR A 774 -32.22 26.37 46.87
CA THR A 774 -32.89 26.82 45.65
C THR A 774 -32.96 25.66 44.67
N THR A 775 -34.19 25.22 44.39
CA THR A 775 -34.56 24.36 43.28
C THR A 775 -34.19 25.05 41.97
N ASP A 776 -33.08 24.66 41.33
CA ASP A 776 -32.77 25.05 39.96
C ASP A 776 -32.24 23.84 39.19
N ASP A 777 -32.84 23.64 38.01
CA ASP A 777 -32.57 22.63 36.97
C ASP A 777 -31.13 22.69 36.37
N ASP A 778 -30.17 23.33 37.04
CA ASP A 778 -28.82 23.62 36.53
C ASP A 778 -27.76 22.55 36.86
N ASN A 779 -28.12 21.54 37.67
CA ASN A 779 -27.20 20.45 38.04
C ASN A 779 -27.05 19.37 36.94
N ASP A 780 -27.87 19.37 35.89
CA ASP A 780 -27.82 18.36 34.80
C ASP A 780 -26.83 18.74 33.67
N ILE A 781 -26.25 19.95 33.70
CA ILE A 781 -25.29 20.42 32.68
C ILE A 781 -23.85 19.99 32.99
N LYS A 782 -23.53 19.63 34.24
CA LYS A 782 -22.14 19.34 34.68
C LYS A 782 -21.64 17.91 34.42
N ALA A 783 -22.46 17.03 33.85
CA ALA A 783 -22.11 15.62 33.62
C ALA A 783 -22.09 15.20 32.13
N ARG A 784 -22.16 16.15 31.17
CA ARG A 784 -22.09 15.79 29.75
C ARG A 784 -20.63 15.51 29.33
N PRO A 785 -20.36 14.37 28.66
CA PRO A 785 -19.03 14.08 28.15
C PRO A 785 -18.60 15.19 27.19
N LYS A 786 -17.35 15.63 27.32
CA LYS A 786 -16.80 16.67 26.45
C LYS A 786 -16.57 16.07 25.08
N ARG A 787 -17.19 16.63 24.04
CA ARG A 787 -17.18 16.07 22.68
C ARG A 787 -16.59 17.02 21.66
N TYR A 788 -15.85 16.46 20.72
CA TYR A 788 -15.26 17.19 19.60
C TYR A 788 -15.30 16.36 18.32
N ILE A 789 -15.22 17.01 17.18
CA ILE A 789 -15.00 16.34 15.88
C ILE A 789 -13.64 16.79 15.34
N TYR A 790 -12.77 15.80 15.12
CA TYR A 790 -11.45 15.97 14.53
C TYR A 790 -11.51 15.57 13.06
N ARG A 791 -11.06 16.45 12.16
CA ARG A 791 -11.10 16.23 10.71
C ARG A 791 -9.74 16.45 10.10
N LEU A 792 -9.27 15.47 9.33
CA LEU A 792 -8.05 15.59 8.56
C LEU A 792 -8.36 16.15 7.17
N THR A 793 -7.62 17.19 6.77
CA THR A 793 -7.74 17.76 5.42
C THR A 793 -6.68 17.17 4.50
N GLU A 794 -7.11 16.56 3.39
CA GLU A 794 -6.27 16.23 2.25
C GLU A 794 -6.91 16.84 0.99
N GLY A 795 -6.13 17.57 0.19
CA GLY A 795 -6.61 18.22 -1.02
C GLY A 795 -6.58 19.75 -0.92
N THR A 796 -6.31 20.38 -2.06
CA THR A 796 -5.88 21.77 -2.21
C THR A 796 -7.00 22.82 -2.07
N TRP A 797 -8.23 22.42 -1.71
CA TRP A 797 -9.27 23.37 -1.23
C TRP A 797 -8.86 24.02 0.10
N SER A 798 -8.07 23.30 0.90
CA SER A 798 -7.19 23.91 1.88
C SER A 798 -5.86 24.23 1.19
N LYS A 799 -5.40 25.48 1.25
CA LYS A 799 -4.02 25.84 0.84
C LYS A 799 -2.92 25.13 1.67
N LYS A 800 -3.32 24.26 2.61
CA LYS A 800 -2.47 23.66 3.63
C LYS A 800 -2.93 22.21 3.88
N ASN A 801 -2.41 21.28 3.08
CA ASN A 801 -2.65 19.84 3.24
C ASN A 801 -2.14 19.34 4.60
N GLY A 802 -2.78 18.28 5.15
CA GLY A 802 -2.34 17.63 6.39
C GLY A 802 -2.70 18.37 7.68
N GLN A 803 -3.57 19.37 7.62
CA GLN A 803 -4.11 20.02 8.81
C GLN A 803 -5.19 19.18 9.47
N ILE A 804 -5.26 19.30 10.80
CA ILE A 804 -6.29 18.66 11.61
C ILE A 804 -7.19 19.77 12.17
N LEU A 805 -8.45 19.78 11.74
CA LEU A 805 -9.45 20.77 12.14
C LEU A 805 -10.32 20.23 13.26
N ILE A 806 -10.50 21.02 14.31
CA ILE A 806 -11.22 20.60 15.52
C ILE A 806 -12.48 21.45 15.67
N TRP A 807 -13.60 20.78 15.87
CA TRP A 807 -14.93 21.36 15.99
C TRP A 807 -15.54 20.98 17.34
N ASN A 808 -16.18 21.94 18.01
CA ASN A 808 -17.00 21.64 19.17
C ASN A 808 -18.25 20.86 18.76
N VAL A 809 -18.81 20.08 19.67
CA VAL A 809 -20.09 19.40 19.50
C VAL A 809 -21.09 19.99 20.49
N ASP A 810 -22.10 20.70 19.96
CA ASP A 810 -23.03 21.49 20.79
C ASP A 810 -24.33 20.73 21.12
N ILE A 811 -24.79 19.81 20.26
CA ILE A 811 -26.12 19.17 20.37
C ILE A 811 -26.04 17.64 20.32
N ASP A 812 -25.45 17.07 19.25
CA ASP A 812 -25.38 15.62 19.02
C ASP A 812 -24.02 15.23 18.42
N PRO A 813 -23.53 14.00 18.63
CA PRO A 813 -22.19 13.61 18.18
C PRO A 813 -22.05 13.54 16.65
N PHE A 814 -23.14 13.62 15.87
CA PHE A 814 -23.12 13.57 14.42
C PHE A 814 -22.75 14.92 13.80
N HIS A 815 -23.33 16.01 14.29
CA HIS A 815 -23.15 17.35 13.72
C HIS A 815 -21.99 18.13 14.35
N ALA A 816 -21.12 18.69 13.50
CA ALA A 816 -20.15 19.67 13.94
C ALA A 816 -20.86 20.97 14.36
N GLY A 817 -20.62 21.41 15.59
CA GLY A 817 -21.05 22.70 16.10
C GLY A 817 -20.07 23.80 15.70
N LYS A 818 -19.75 24.69 16.63
CA LYS A 818 -18.80 25.80 16.36
C LYS A 818 -17.38 25.29 16.09
N PHE A 819 -16.73 25.84 15.05
CA PHE A 819 -15.29 25.63 14.84
C PHE A 819 -14.49 26.06 16.07
N SER A 820 -13.59 25.18 16.54
CA SER A 820 -12.70 25.49 17.67
C SER A 820 -11.41 26.12 17.16
N HIS A 821 -10.57 25.33 16.49
CA HIS A 821 -9.29 25.76 15.94
C HIS A 821 -8.72 24.71 14.98
N GLY A 822 -7.68 25.08 14.22
CA GLY A 822 -6.94 24.17 13.34
C GLY A 822 -5.54 23.90 13.89
N MET A 823 -5.10 22.65 13.85
CA MET A 823 -3.78 22.22 14.27
C MET A 823 -2.84 22.11 13.07
N PHE A 824 -1.72 22.82 13.14
CA PHE A 824 -0.68 22.88 12.12
C PHE A 824 0.52 22.09 12.58
N VAL A 825 0.69 20.93 11.98
CA VAL A 825 1.77 20.02 12.32
C VAL A 825 3.10 20.60 11.84
N GLY A 826 4.05 20.75 12.76
CA GLY A 826 5.39 21.24 12.47
C GLY A 826 6.36 20.13 12.06
N LEU A 827 7.65 20.43 12.18
CA LEU A 827 8.73 19.52 11.83
C LEU A 827 8.91 18.45 12.92
N ALA A 828 9.37 17.26 12.52
CA ALA A 828 9.81 16.23 13.46
C ALA A 828 11.29 16.42 13.79
N GLU A 829 11.55 16.78 15.04
CA GLU A 829 12.90 16.96 15.58
C GLU A 829 13.33 15.65 16.25
N GLN A 830 14.43 15.05 15.78
CA GLN A 830 14.95 13.82 16.37
C GLN A 830 15.39 14.06 17.82
N ILE A 831 15.05 13.13 18.72
CA ILE A 831 15.52 13.20 20.11
C ILE A 831 16.97 12.68 20.13
N PRO A 832 17.95 13.46 20.60
CA PRO A 832 19.31 12.97 20.72
C PRO A 832 19.35 11.81 21.73
N PRO A 833 20.13 10.73 21.46
CA PRO A 833 20.33 9.68 22.46
C PRO A 833 20.93 10.27 23.74
N PRO A 834 20.58 9.74 24.93
CA PRO A 834 21.13 10.23 26.19
C PRO A 834 22.66 10.10 26.18
N ALA A 835 23.34 11.07 26.80
CA ALA A 835 24.80 11.06 26.89
C ALA A 835 25.28 9.77 27.59
N PRO A 836 26.33 9.11 27.09
CA PRO A 836 26.83 7.88 27.70
C PRO A 836 27.20 8.14 29.17
N GLY A 837 26.49 7.47 30.10
CA GLY A 837 26.72 7.58 31.55
C GLY A 837 25.57 8.12 32.41
N SER A 838 24.34 8.25 31.90
CA SER A 838 23.16 8.46 32.76
C SER A 838 22.60 7.12 33.28
N ASP A 839 22.31 7.02 34.58
CA ASP A 839 21.88 5.82 35.34
C ASP A 839 20.57 5.12 34.89
N ASN A 840 20.09 5.36 33.67
CA ASN A 840 18.90 4.72 33.08
C ASN A 840 19.24 3.61 32.07
N ASP A 841 20.44 3.02 32.14
CA ASP A 841 20.77 1.79 31.42
C ASP A 841 20.00 0.59 32.04
N VAL A 842 18.73 0.47 31.68
CA VAL A 842 17.93 -0.73 31.93
C VAL A 842 17.80 -1.47 30.60
N ASP A 843 18.58 -2.54 30.49
CA ASP A 843 18.44 -3.73 29.64
C ASP A 843 17.82 -3.60 28.23
N GLY A 844 18.66 -3.85 27.21
CA GLY A 844 18.27 -4.70 26.07
C GLY A 844 18.07 -4.00 24.72
N ASP A 845 18.93 -4.38 23.77
CA ASP A 845 18.83 -4.17 22.31
C ASP A 845 18.99 -2.71 21.82
N GLY A 846 20.21 -2.37 21.38
CA GLY A 846 20.59 -1.08 20.79
C GLY A 846 19.96 -0.76 19.41
N TYR A 847 18.68 -1.04 19.23
CA TYR A 847 17.87 -0.75 18.05
C TYR A 847 16.75 0.28 18.30
N GLY A 848 16.53 0.71 19.56
CA GLY A 848 15.33 1.48 19.94
C GLY A 848 15.43 3.02 19.85
N ASP A 849 16.63 3.60 19.97
CA ASP A 849 16.74 5.04 20.28
C ASP A 849 16.76 5.95 19.02
N GLU A 850 17.16 5.43 17.86
CA GLU A 850 17.25 6.21 16.62
C GLU A 850 15.88 6.55 15.99
N SER A 851 14.81 5.90 16.44
CA SER A 851 13.46 6.00 15.84
C SER A 851 12.52 7.00 16.54
N ARG A 852 13.01 7.70 17.57
CA ARG A 852 12.20 8.62 18.39
C ARG A 852 12.37 10.08 17.98
N TYR A 853 11.27 10.80 17.92
CA TYR A 853 11.25 12.21 17.53
C TYR A 853 10.07 12.96 18.14
N VAL A 854 10.20 14.28 18.24
CA VAL A 854 9.16 15.18 18.76
C VAL A 854 8.59 16.00 17.62
N VAL A 855 7.26 16.07 17.56
CA VAL A 855 6.56 16.95 16.62
C VAL A 855 5.81 18.01 17.41
N ARG A 856 6.10 19.28 17.13
CA ARG A 856 5.36 20.40 17.70
C ARG A 856 4.31 20.86 16.71
N ALA A 857 3.10 21.12 17.19
CA ALA A 857 2.06 21.73 16.38
C ALA A 857 1.48 22.94 17.13
N ALA A 858 1.03 23.95 16.39
CA ALA A 858 0.39 25.12 16.97
C ALA A 858 -0.98 25.31 16.35
N ALA A 859 -1.87 25.97 17.09
CA ALA A 859 -3.06 26.53 16.49
C ALA A 859 -2.65 27.54 15.41
N GLY A 860 -3.34 27.47 14.27
CA GLY A 860 -3.40 28.59 13.35
C GLY A 860 -4.86 28.86 13.00
N ALA A 861 -5.21 30.13 12.85
CA ALA A 861 -6.52 30.51 12.33
C ALA A 861 -6.84 29.80 10.99
N ILE A 862 -8.14 29.56 10.75
CA ILE A 862 -8.66 29.43 9.39
C ILE A 862 -8.27 30.73 8.65
N PRO A 863 -7.88 30.71 7.36
CA PRO A 863 -7.56 31.92 6.60
C PRO A 863 -8.68 32.99 6.51
N MET A 864 -9.87 32.74 7.05
CA MET A 864 -11.03 33.62 6.91
C MET A 864 -11.18 34.66 8.03
N ASP A 865 -10.53 34.48 9.19
CA ASP A 865 -10.54 35.48 10.26
C ASP A 865 -9.14 35.71 10.83
N ARG A 866 -8.77 36.99 11.00
CA ARG A 866 -7.55 37.35 11.73
C ARG A 866 -7.72 36.95 13.20
N GLU A 867 -6.78 36.16 13.73
CA GLU A 867 -6.63 35.91 15.17
C GLU A 867 -6.77 37.24 15.94
N LYS A 868 -7.77 37.32 16.81
CA LYS A 868 -7.88 38.45 17.73
C LYS A 868 -6.91 38.19 18.87
N GLU A 869 -6.34 39.25 19.44
CA GLU A 869 -5.41 39.19 20.59
C GLU A 869 -6.02 38.50 21.83
N ARG A 870 -7.34 38.25 21.82
CA ARG A 870 -8.13 37.63 22.89
C ARG A 870 -8.45 36.15 22.66
N ASP A 871 -8.10 35.56 21.51
CA ASP A 871 -8.41 34.16 21.22
C ASP A 871 -7.45 33.21 21.97
N PRO A 872 -7.92 32.04 22.44
CA PRO A 872 -7.08 31.06 23.11
C PRO A 872 -5.96 30.56 22.18
N LYS A 873 -4.74 30.44 22.70
CA LYS A 873 -3.60 29.88 21.96
C LYS A 873 -3.42 28.42 22.32
N TYR A 874 -3.37 27.55 21.31
CA TYR A 874 -3.14 26.11 21.47
C TYR A 874 -1.74 25.74 21.01
N GLU A 875 -1.03 24.97 21.83
CA GLU A 875 0.26 24.35 21.54
C GLU A 875 0.12 22.85 21.75
N TYR A 876 0.64 22.07 20.83
CA TYR A 876 0.61 20.62 20.85
C TYR A 876 2.02 20.07 20.74
N VAL A 877 2.30 19.00 21.47
CA VAL A 877 3.58 18.28 21.38
C VAL A 877 3.29 16.79 21.33
N PHE A 878 3.75 16.12 20.28
CA PHE A 878 3.61 14.68 20.07
C PHE A 878 4.98 14.03 20.22
N GLN A 879 5.09 13.03 21.10
CA GLN A 879 6.25 12.16 21.19
C GLN A 879 5.98 10.92 20.34
N MET A 880 6.84 10.70 19.36
CA MET A 880 6.64 9.67 18.34
C MET A 880 7.78 8.66 18.32
N GLU A 881 7.45 7.43 17.96
CA GLU A 881 8.40 6.34 17.68
C GLU A 881 7.96 5.63 16.40
N GLY A 882 8.82 5.61 15.39
CA GLY A 882 8.51 5.02 14.09
C GLY A 882 7.28 5.68 13.46
N VAL A 883 6.11 5.03 13.52
CA VAL A 883 4.83 5.59 13.05
C VAL A 883 3.77 5.75 14.17
N SER A 884 4.13 5.55 15.44
CA SER A 884 3.20 5.66 16.58
C SER A 884 3.38 6.99 17.33
N VAL A 885 2.29 7.47 17.93
CA VAL A 885 2.34 8.49 18.99
C VAL A 885 2.30 7.76 20.33
N LEU A 886 3.33 7.98 21.16
CA LEU A 886 3.48 7.36 22.48
C LEU A 886 2.74 8.16 23.57
N GLU A 887 2.95 9.47 23.55
CA GLU A 887 2.36 10.46 24.45
C GLU A 887 2.19 11.76 23.68
N TRP A 888 1.16 12.54 24.01
CA TRP A 888 1.04 13.89 23.49
C TRP A 888 0.42 14.83 24.52
N GLU A 889 0.70 16.12 24.37
CA GLU A 889 0.13 17.15 25.22
C GLU A 889 -0.50 18.28 24.40
N CYS A 890 -1.51 18.91 24.99
CA CYS A 890 -2.16 20.12 24.51
C CYS A 890 -2.09 21.17 25.62
N VAL A 891 -1.48 22.31 25.33
CA VAL A 891 -1.41 23.48 26.20
C VAL A 891 -2.29 24.58 25.61
N VAL A 892 -3.26 25.04 26.39
CA VAL A 892 -4.17 26.13 26.04
C VAL A 892 -3.86 27.33 26.93
N ARG A 893 -3.64 28.51 26.34
CA ARG A 893 -3.41 29.77 27.06
C ARG A 893 -4.55 30.75 26.77
N GLU A 894 -5.24 31.19 27.83
CA GLU A 894 -6.38 32.11 27.78
C GLU A 894 -6.06 33.40 28.55
N ASN A 895 -6.47 34.55 28.02
CA ASN A 895 -6.34 35.84 28.70
C ASN A 895 -7.63 36.11 29.51
N VAL A 896 -7.52 36.22 30.84
CA VAL A 896 -8.67 36.49 31.72
C VAL A 896 -8.77 37.99 31.97
N VAL A 897 -9.90 38.59 31.59
CA VAL A 897 -10.28 39.95 32.01
C VAL A 897 -11.30 39.83 33.11
N GLU A 898 -10.98 40.28 34.33
CA GLU A 898 -11.95 40.34 35.43
C GLU A 898 -13.14 41.24 35.04
N GLY A 899 -14.36 40.69 35.21
CA GLY A 899 -15.62 41.33 34.90
C GLY A 899 -15.83 42.64 35.66
N SER A 900 -16.47 43.59 34.99
CA SER A 900 -16.81 44.92 35.48
C SER A 900 -17.59 44.89 36.80
N SER A 901 -17.04 45.50 37.84
CA SER A 901 -17.83 46.12 38.90
C SER A 901 -17.24 47.48 39.29
N VAL A 902 -18.12 48.47 39.22
CA VAL A 902 -18.13 49.81 39.83
C VAL A 902 -17.13 50.87 39.34
N GLU A 903 -17.71 52.05 39.13
CA GLU A 903 -17.16 53.31 38.61
C GLU A 903 -15.94 53.84 39.40
N GLY A 904 -15.01 54.46 38.65
CA GLY A 904 -14.15 55.53 39.15
C GLY A 904 -12.78 55.11 39.70
N GLY A 905 -11.76 55.11 38.83
CA GLY A 905 -10.35 55.14 39.26
C GLY A 905 -9.38 54.73 38.16
N GLU A 906 -8.57 55.68 37.68
CA GLU A 906 -7.42 55.42 36.80
C GLU A 906 -6.38 54.55 37.54
N GLY A 907 -6.44 53.25 37.31
CA GLY A 907 -5.42 52.27 37.72
C GLY A 907 -5.39 51.15 36.70
N GLY A 908 -4.22 50.93 36.07
CA GLY A 908 -4.05 49.90 35.04
C GLY A 908 -4.46 48.52 35.57
N LYS A 909 -5.57 47.99 35.03
CA LYS A 909 -6.01 46.61 35.30
C LYS A 909 -5.04 45.65 34.63
N VAL A 910 -4.27 44.92 35.43
CA VAL A 910 -3.38 43.86 34.95
C VAL A 910 -4.15 42.55 34.95
N GLY A 911 -4.61 42.11 33.79
CA GLY A 911 -5.34 40.83 33.63
C GLY A 911 -4.41 39.63 33.89
N GLY A 912 -4.89 38.65 34.65
CA GLY A 912 -4.23 37.35 34.82
C GLY A 912 -4.45 36.44 33.60
N GLY A 913 -3.61 35.41 33.45
CA GLY A 913 -3.73 34.41 32.38
C GLY A 913 -4.07 33.03 32.93
N LEU A 914 -4.90 32.26 32.22
CA LEU A 914 -5.17 30.86 32.54
C LEU A 914 -4.38 29.96 31.59
N VAL A 915 -3.69 28.95 32.13
CA VAL A 915 -3.02 27.92 31.32
C VAL A 915 -3.56 26.55 31.68
N THR A 916 -4.12 25.86 30.68
CA THR A 916 -4.60 24.49 30.79
C THR A 916 -3.64 23.57 30.04
N ARG A 917 -3.00 22.64 30.73
CA ARG A 917 -2.16 21.60 30.14
C ARG A 917 -2.87 20.25 30.26
N THR A 918 -3.15 19.61 29.13
CA THR A 918 -3.70 18.25 29.08
C THR A 918 -2.66 17.31 28.48
N VAL A 919 -2.31 16.24 29.19
CA VAL A 919 -1.36 15.22 28.75
C VAL A 919 -2.11 13.92 28.53
N TYR A 920 -1.88 13.28 27.39
CA TYR A 920 -2.52 12.04 26.95
C TYR A 920 -1.49 10.92 26.84
N ARG A 921 -1.79 9.77 27.43
CA ARG A 921 -0.96 8.55 27.40
C ARG A 921 -1.79 7.34 26.99
N ARG A 922 -1.19 6.47 26.17
CA ARG A 922 -1.81 5.20 25.77
C ARG A 922 -1.81 4.18 26.90
#